data_AF-A0A3A0DGG4-F1
#
_entry.id   AF-A0A3A0DGG4-F1
#
_cell.length_a   1.000
_cell.length_b   1.000
_cell.length_c   1.000
_cell.angle_alpha   90.00
_cell.angle_beta   90.00
_cell.angle_gamma   90.00
#
_symmetry.space_group_name_H-M   'P 1'
#
loop_
_entity.id
_entity.type
_entity.pdbx_description
1 polymer ?
#
loop_
_entity_poly.entity_id
_entity_poly.type
_entity_poly.pdbx_seq_one_letter_code
_entity_poly.pdbx_strand_id
1 'polypeptide(L)'
;MVLLITILLFWHPPEAGDAQIAKRVRAQQLLQQTLNERPALSLSEYLRRLEKVISFDRKFAEAYYRLGLARQEEDTFRSRMLGAEALRRAIELAPANLEYRYALARLQSARGFDGEAKQQYKQIMKLAPAEARPYYELALFEEKDMLHYREMVSLHEEAVISFHEFAQKDFEETERLLRTAVTLDPAMVEAQQRLAALYFEAARFEDMLSVLQNALAHQNKAQAATPESASPVFVDLYLWLGLAHSRLHDSEAAQKDYAQALAAMSPEQRAFFNSLAPVLPPEAREAYMNLDSLARRAEEQNFWNTRDPMFLTPVNERLLEHFSRLAYANLRYSDPRRGLEGWRTDRGQVLIRFGFPQQRVRTRADLGTTPTGRVTLNASKEVWEYGDFHMIFDDRFLNGNYSFAWSQDPEADGKVLFERQIERETERFDFPHGGKPLVLPQVIAQFRSREFSDSTLLEIYYGLPGEDLQPADTLENRRHYQLGRGFFLCDSSWTPIHSWRQNRNLVAAEQAVEPQKFLIERWPLLAPSGAYNFSFETMDRESRHSGVVRDTITIADFSGDSLRLSSLLLADAIEAASDELAAYNKGEVSILPSLSRQFRLNSPVYVYYEIYNLARGADGVTNFRVASTVEMEQEGKGAVANVVSSVGRLFGLGKQHVAVTSSFESRGEKTQENLHHGIQVMGAQPGTYRLTIAVFDLNSGQRTSGSLQFQIIAP
;
A
#
# COMPACT_ATOMS: atom_id res chain seq x y z
N MET A 1 -12.04 104.35 46.95
CA MET A 1 -10.92 104.92 46.17
C MET A 1 -9.70 104.10 46.56
N VAL A 2 -9.10 103.31 45.65
CA VAL A 2 -8.23 102.13 45.97
C VAL A 2 -9.06 101.02 46.69
N LEU A 3 -8.77 99.71 46.69
CA LEU A 3 -7.84 98.78 45.98
C LEU A 3 -8.73 97.85 45.07
N LEU A 4 -8.37 97.12 44.01
CA LEU A 4 -7.18 96.41 43.48
C LEU A 4 -6.91 95.00 44.08
N ILE A 5 -6.54 94.03 43.21
CA ILE A 5 -6.23 92.59 43.47
C ILE A 5 -7.46 91.77 43.94
N THR A 6 -7.81 90.58 43.44
CA THR A 6 -7.28 89.64 42.40
C THR A 6 -8.39 89.38 41.34
N ILE A 7 -8.36 88.47 40.33
CA ILE A 7 -7.44 87.44 39.82
C ILE A 7 -7.19 87.72 38.32
N LEU A 8 -6.03 87.33 37.77
CA LEU A 8 -5.76 87.34 36.32
C LEU A 8 -4.84 86.16 35.96
N LEU A 9 -5.41 85.00 35.57
CA LEU A 9 -4.65 83.79 35.21
C LEU A 9 -5.29 83.00 34.05
N PHE A 10 -4.49 82.81 32.99
CA PHE A 10 -4.58 81.81 31.92
C PHE A 10 -5.96 81.34 31.39
N TRP A 11 -6.42 81.99 30.32
CA TRP A 11 -7.03 81.25 29.20
C TRP A 11 -5.89 80.80 28.27
N HIS A 12 -5.42 79.56 28.42
CA HIS A 12 -4.62 78.95 27.35
C HIS A 12 -5.55 78.52 26.20
N PRO A 13 -5.18 78.75 24.92
CA PRO A 13 -5.81 77.99 23.85
C PRO A 13 -5.53 76.49 24.08
N PRO A 14 -6.48 75.58 23.76
CA PRO A 14 -6.24 74.15 23.90
C PRO A 14 -4.97 73.77 23.12
N GLU A 15 -4.07 73.04 23.76
CA GLU A 15 -2.79 72.71 23.14
C GLU A 15 -3.04 71.80 21.91
N ALA A 16 -2.06 71.72 21.02
CA ALA A 16 -2.18 70.87 19.83
C ALA A 16 -2.44 69.39 20.17
N GLY A 17 -2.12 68.96 21.41
CA GLY A 17 -2.53 67.69 22.01
C GLY A 17 -4.04 67.58 22.24
N ASP A 18 -4.66 68.51 22.96
CA ASP A 18 -6.09 68.47 23.34
C ASP A 18 -7.01 68.35 22.13
N ALA A 19 -6.76 69.17 21.10
CA ALA A 19 -7.54 69.15 19.87
C ALA A 19 -7.38 67.85 19.07
N GLN A 20 -6.25 67.14 19.23
CA GLN A 20 -6.01 65.84 18.63
C GLN A 20 -6.60 64.70 19.48
N ILE A 21 -6.60 64.81 20.81
CA ILE A 21 -7.26 63.88 21.74
C ILE A 21 -8.77 63.90 21.50
N ALA A 22 -9.39 65.08 21.42
CA ALA A 22 -10.82 65.21 21.15
C ALA A 22 -11.23 64.58 19.80
N LYS A 23 -10.40 64.73 18.76
CA LYS A 23 -10.58 64.04 17.47
C LYS A 23 -10.47 62.53 17.61
N ARG A 24 -9.48 62.04 18.36
CA ARG A 24 -9.25 60.61 18.59
C ARG A 24 -10.42 59.95 19.32
N VAL A 25 -10.93 60.56 20.40
CA VAL A 25 -12.11 60.07 21.12
C VAL A 25 -13.34 60.02 20.21
N ARG A 26 -13.59 61.07 19.42
CA ARG A 26 -14.73 61.10 18.49
C ARG A 26 -14.60 60.06 17.37
N ALA A 27 -13.40 59.84 16.84
CA ALA A 27 -13.12 58.81 15.85
C ALA A 27 -13.32 57.40 16.44
N GLN A 28 -12.88 57.16 17.68
CA GLN A 28 -13.07 55.89 18.39
C GLN A 28 -14.55 55.60 18.70
N GLN A 29 -15.31 56.59 19.15
CA GLN A 29 -16.76 56.48 19.35
C GLN A 29 -17.49 56.12 18.04
N LEU A 30 -17.17 56.82 16.94
CA LEU A 30 -17.76 56.54 15.63
C LEU A 30 -17.34 55.17 15.07
N LEU A 31 -16.10 54.72 15.34
CA LEU A 31 -15.67 53.37 14.98
C LEU A 31 -16.44 52.31 15.76
N GLN A 32 -16.56 52.46 17.08
CA GLN A 32 -17.32 51.51 17.91
C GLN A 32 -18.79 51.42 17.48
N GLN A 33 -19.43 52.57 17.20
CA GLN A 33 -20.78 52.58 16.62
C GLN A 33 -20.83 51.83 15.28
N THR A 34 -19.88 52.10 14.38
CA THR A 34 -19.81 51.46 13.05
C THR A 34 -19.55 49.96 13.12
N LEU A 35 -18.81 49.49 14.13
CA LEU A 35 -18.59 48.06 14.39
C LEU A 35 -19.82 47.40 15.02
N ASN A 36 -20.48 48.05 15.98
CA ASN A 36 -21.72 47.54 16.60
C ASN A 36 -22.86 47.42 15.55
N GLU A 37 -22.97 48.38 14.64
CA GLU A 37 -23.97 48.37 13.57
C GLU A 37 -23.59 47.46 12.38
N ARG A 38 -22.35 46.92 12.32
CA ARG A 38 -21.82 46.19 11.15
C ARG A 38 -22.78 45.16 10.54
N PRO A 39 -23.51 44.31 11.28
CA PRO A 39 -24.41 43.31 10.69
C PRO A 39 -25.57 43.90 9.88
N ALA A 40 -25.97 45.15 10.16
CA ALA A 40 -27.04 45.84 9.45
C ALA A 40 -26.53 46.73 8.29
N LEU A 41 -25.21 46.81 8.07
CA LEU A 41 -24.62 47.66 7.03
C LEU A 41 -24.33 46.88 5.75
N SER A 42 -24.71 47.45 4.62
CA SER A 42 -24.12 47.06 3.34
C SER A 42 -22.63 47.36 3.35
N LEU A 43 -21.84 46.57 2.62
CA LEU A 43 -20.39 46.72 2.56
C LEU A 43 -19.97 48.13 2.10
N SER A 44 -20.67 48.70 1.11
CA SER A 44 -20.43 50.05 0.61
C SER A 44 -20.71 51.17 1.64
N GLU A 45 -21.66 50.98 2.55
CA GLU A 45 -21.93 51.92 3.65
C GLU A 45 -20.93 51.73 4.80
N TYR A 46 -20.56 50.48 5.12
CA TYR A 46 -19.52 50.17 6.11
C TYR A 46 -18.17 50.81 5.72
N LEU A 47 -17.74 50.63 4.46
CA LEU A 47 -16.54 51.26 3.90
C LEU A 47 -16.59 52.79 3.99
N ARG A 48 -17.71 53.40 3.58
CA ARG A 48 -17.93 54.86 3.67
C ARG A 48 -17.85 55.38 5.10
N ARG A 49 -18.37 54.62 6.08
CA ARG A 49 -18.30 54.99 7.50
C ARG A 49 -16.87 54.86 8.07
N LEU A 50 -16.10 53.86 7.65
CA LEU A 50 -14.68 53.75 8.01
C LEU A 50 -13.85 54.89 7.41
N GLU A 51 -14.10 55.26 6.16
CA GLU A 51 -13.51 56.43 5.51
C GLU A 51 -13.88 57.74 6.26
N LYS A 52 -15.11 57.84 6.77
CA LYS A 52 -15.56 58.94 7.65
C LYS A 52 -14.85 58.94 9.02
N VAL A 53 -14.59 57.78 9.64
CA VAL A 53 -13.76 57.68 10.87
C VAL A 53 -12.35 58.20 10.61
N ILE A 54 -11.73 57.78 9.50
CA ILE A 54 -10.38 58.24 9.09
C ILE A 54 -10.35 59.76 8.83
N SER A 55 -11.46 60.36 8.37
CA SER A 55 -11.52 61.82 8.22
C SER A 55 -11.51 62.60 9.55
N PHE A 56 -11.92 61.99 10.67
CA PHE A 56 -11.82 62.61 12.00
C PHE A 56 -10.41 62.51 12.57
N ASP A 57 -9.75 61.36 12.44
CA ASP A 57 -8.32 61.21 12.78
C ASP A 57 -7.55 60.35 11.76
N ARG A 58 -6.73 61.01 10.93
CA ARG A 58 -5.82 60.39 9.95
C ARG A 58 -4.63 59.64 10.59
N LYS A 59 -4.52 59.63 11.92
CA LYS A 59 -3.57 58.81 12.70
C LYS A 59 -4.25 57.66 13.45
N PHE A 60 -5.51 57.35 13.17
CA PHE A 60 -6.22 56.25 13.81
C PHE A 60 -5.99 54.91 13.09
N ALA A 61 -4.91 54.22 13.48
CA ALA A 61 -4.47 52.97 12.89
C ALA A 61 -5.57 51.90 12.79
N GLU A 62 -6.42 51.74 13.80
CA GLU A 62 -7.48 50.73 13.78
C GLU A 62 -8.53 51.00 12.69
N ALA A 63 -8.85 52.26 12.39
CA ALA A 63 -9.78 52.57 11.31
C ALA A 63 -9.25 52.15 9.94
N TYR A 64 -7.93 52.30 9.71
CA TYR A 64 -7.25 51.76 8.53
C TYR A 64 -7.19 50.22 8.54
N TYR A 65 -7.01 49.58 9.70
CA TYR A 65 -7.07 48.12 9.83
C TYR A 65 -8.45 47.56 9.45
N ARG A 66 -9.53 48.12 10.03
CA ARG A 66 -10.91 47.72 9.71
C ARG A 66 -11.25 47.98 8.25
N LEU A 67 -10.78 49.09 7.66
CA LEU A 67 -10.92 49.37 6.21
C LEU A 67 -10.16 48.34 5.37
N GLY A 68 -8.97 47.95 5.81
CA GLY A 68 -8.12 46.94 5.18
C GLY A 68 -8.74 45.54 5.15
N LEU A 69 -9.47 45.16 6.20
CA LEU A 69 -10.27 43.94 6.24
C LEU A 69 -11.55 44.07 5.39
N ALA A 70 -12.29 45.17 5.53
CA ALA A 70 -13.55 45.39 4.80
C ALA A 70 -13.36 45.34 3.27
N ARG A 71 -12.25 45.89 2.74
CA ARG A 71 -11.91 45.81 1.32
C ARG A 71 -11.61 44.39 0.82
N GLN A 72 -11.37 43.42 1.71
CA GLN A 72 -11.23 42.01 1.31
C GLN A 72 -12.60 41.35 1.06
N GLU A 73 -13.66 41.82 1.71
CA GLU A 73 -15.04 41.32 1.50
C GLU A 73 -15.57 41.58 0.07
N GLU A 74 -15.03 42.57 -0.65
CA GLU A 74 -15.35 42.84 -2.06
C GLU A 74 -14.71 41.80 -3.02
N ASP A 75 -13.75 41.00 -2.56
CA ASP A 75 -12.88 40.00 -3.22
C ASP A 75 -12.29 40.30 -4.62
N THR A 76 -12.39 41.53 -5.13
CA THR A 76 -11.77 41.91 -6.41
C THR A 76 -10.26 42.13 -6.27
N PHE A 77 -9.51 41.99 -7.37
CA PHE A 77 -8.10 42.39 -7.44
C PHE A 77 -7.86 43.83 -6.93
N ARG A 78 -8.74 44.77 -7.32
CA ARG A 78 -8.65 46.18 -6.93
C ARG A 78 -8.89 46.38 -5.44
N SER A 79 -9.86 45.68 -4.85
CA SER A 79 -10.18 45.81 -3.43
C SER A 79 -9.15 45.11 -2.55
N ARG A 80 -8.64 43.92 -2.95
CA ARG A 80 -7.46 43.28 -2.33
C ARG A 80 -6.21 44.18 -2.39
N MET A 81 -6.05 45.01 -3.43
CA MET A 81 -4.98 46.01 -3.53
C MET A 81 -5.18 47.18 -2.55
N LEU A 82 -6.36 47.82 -2.55
CA LEU A 82 -6.70 48.92 -1.64
C LEU A 82 -6.69 48.48 -0.16
N GLY A 83 -7.10 47.25 0.12
CA GLY A 83 -7.02 46.64 1.45
C GLY A 83 -5.58 46.52 1.95
N ALA A 84 -4.65 46.12 1.07
CA ALA A 84 -3.22 46.04 1.42
C ALA A 84 -2.61 47.43 1.67
N GLU A 85 -3.01 48.46 0.92
CA GLU A 85 -2.61 49.84 1.16
C GLU A 85 -3.09 50.35 2.54
N ALA A 86 -4.36 50.10 2.87
CA ALA A 86 -4.91 50.44 4.18
C ALA A 86 -4.21 49.68 5.34
N LEU A 87 -3.91 48.38 5.16
CA LEU A 87 -3.18 47.59 6.17
C LEU A 87 -1.72 48.06 6.33
N ARG A 88 -1.01 48.37 5.25
CA ARG A 88 0.32 49.01 5.31
C ARG A 88 0.24 50.31 6.13
N ARG A 89 -0.77 51.15 5.86
CA ARG A 89 -0.97 52.40 6.61
C ARG A 89 -1.33 52.20 8.09
N ALA A 90 -2.05 51.13 8.43
CA ALA A 90 -2.29 50.75 9.82
C ALA A 90 -0.99 50.37 10.55
N ILE A 91 -0.10 49.62 9.89
CA ILE A 91 1.22 49.23 10.43
C ILE A 91 2.16 50.45 10.55
N GLU A 92 2.17 51.35 9.58
CA GLU A 92 2.94 52.62 9.67
C GLU A 92 2.56 53.45 10.90
N LEU A 93 1.27 53.45 11.27
CA LEU A 93 0.74 54.17 12.42
C LEU A 93 0.85 53.40 13.75
N ALA A 94 1.12 52.09 13.71
CA ALA A 94 1.23 51.21 14.88
C ALA A 94 2.18 50.02 14.61
N PRO A 95 3.50 50.25 14.46
CA PRO A 95 4.42 49.25 13.90
C PRO A 95 4.68 48.02 14.79
N ALA A 96 4.31 48.08 16.07
CA ALA A 96 4.38 46.95 17.00
C ALA A 96 3.08 46.10 17.05
N ASN A 97 2.03 46.49 16.33
CA ASN A 97 0.76 45.76 16.35
C ASN A 97 0.84 44.47 15.50
N LEU A 98 0.63 43.31 16.13
CA LEU A 98 0.78 41.99 15.50
C LEU A 98 -0.41 41.68 14.58
N GLU A 99 -1.65 41.94 15.02
CA GLU A 99 -2.89 41.76 14.25
C GLU A 99 -2.82 42.43 12.86
N TYR A 100 -2.33 43.67 12.81
CA TYR A 100 -2.25 44.44 11.57
C TYR A 100 -1.24 43.79 10.61
N ARG A 101 -0.12 43.27 11.13
CA ARG A 101 0.88 42.52 10.37
C ARG A 101 0.34 41.18 9.89
N TYR A 102 -0.39 40.44 10.72
CA TYR A 102 -1.04 39.18 10.36
C TYR A 102 -2.07 39.34 9.25
N ALA A 103 -2.88 40.41 9.28
CA ALA A 103 -3.83 40.69 8.21
C ALA A 103 -3.12 41.06 6.91
N LEU A 104 -2.03 41.83 6.97
CA LEU A 104 -1.24 42.16 5.77
C LEU A 104 -0.54 40.92 5.19
N ALA A 105 0.09 40.09 6.04
CA ALA A 105 0.81 38.88 5.63
C ALA A 105 -0.12 37.87 4.92
N ARG A 106 -1.27 37.59 5.51
CA ARG A 106 -2.30 36.71 4.93
C ARG A 106 -2.81 37.26 3.59
N LEU A 107 -3.09 38.57 3.51
CA LEU A 107 -3.52 39.22 2.26
C LEU A 107 -2.42 39.21 1.18
N GLN A 108 -1.14 39.32 1.56
CA GLN A 108 -0.01 39.22 0.63
C GLN A 108 0.10 37.82 0.04
N SER A 109 0.07 36.75 0.85
CA SER A 109 0.10 35.37 0.34
C SER A 109 -1.17 35.00 -0.44
N ALA A 110 -2.35 35.48 -0.03
CA ALA A 110 -3.59 35.34 -0.81
C ALA A 110 -3.59 36.11 -2.15
N ARG A 111 -2.54 36.90 -2.42
CA ARG A 111 -2.27 37.58 -3.69
C ARG A 111 -1.00 37.06 -4.39
N GLY A 112 -0.33 36.04 -3.85
CA GLY A 112 0.93 35.49 -4.37
C GLY A 112 2.19 36.30 -4.05
N PHE A 113 2.10 37.36 -3.23
CA PHE A 113 3.24 38.16 -2.79
C PHE A 113 3.95 37.52 -1.59
N ASP A 114 4.34 36.25 -1.74
CA ASP A 114 4.92 35.42 -0.67
C ASP A 114 6.19 36.05 -0.07
N GLY A 115 6.98 36.78 -0.87
CA GLY A 115 8.12 37.55 -0.38
C GLY A 115 7.76 38.70 0.56
N GLU A 116 6.66 39.44 0.31
CA GLU A 116 6.17 40.45 1.26
C GLU A 116 5.59 39.79 2.53
N ALA A 117 4.91 38.64 2.39
CA ALA A 117 4.35 37.88 3.51
C ALA A 117 5.45 37.31 4.42
N LYS A 118 6.49 36.66 3.86
CA LYS A 118 7.70 36.21 4.58
C LYS A 118 8.31 37.37 5.38
N GLN A 119 8.37 38.59 4.82
CA GLN A 119 8.86 39.77 5.55
C GLN A 119 7.97 40.16 6.74
N GLN A 120 6.64 40.13 6.62
CA GLN A 120 5.76 40.47 7.76
C GLN A 120 5.85 39.43 8.88
N TYR A 121 5.82 38.13 8.57
CA TYR A 121 6.00 37.09 9.58
C TYR A 121 7.39 37.17 10.25
N LYS A 122 8.47 37.45 9.49
CA LYS A 122 9.83 37.71 10.03
C LYS A 122 9.93 39.00 10.86
N GLN A 123 8.90 39.86 10.88
CA GLN A 123 8.77 40.98 11.83
C GLN A 123 7.90 40.63 13.04
N ILE A 124 6.81 39.87 12.88
CA ILE A 124 6.00 39.37 14.01
C ILE A 124 6.87 38.50 14.93
N MET A 125 7.64 37.57 14.36
CA MET A 125 8.61 36.71 15.06
C MET A 125 9.67 37.51 15.87
N LYS A 126 9.98 38.76 15.47
CA LYS A 126 10.90 39.64 16.22
C LYS A 126 10.22 40.43 17.34
N LEU A 127 8.93 40.71 17.19
CA LEU A 127 8.12 41.44 18.17
C LEU A 127 7.56 40.50 19.26
N ALA A 128 7.28 39.25 18.91
CA ALA A 128 6.72 38.21 19.77
C ALA A 128 7.43 36.85 19.54
N PRO A 129 8.70 36.69 19.99
CA PRO A 129 9.47 35.46 19.76
C PRO A 129 8.98 34.23 20.54
N ALA A 130 7.99 34.39 21.42
CA ALA A 130 7.33 33.30 22.14
C ALA A 130 6.01 32.84 21.47
N GLU A 131 5.62 33.48 20.36
CA GLU A 131 4.40 33.13 19.63
C GLU A 131 4.70 32.04 18.59
N ALA A 132 3.99 30.90 18.61
CA ALA A 132 4.28 29.77 17.72
C ALA A 132 3.94 30.03 16.25
N ARG A 133 2.84 30.75 15.99
CA ARG A 133 2.23 30.85 14.65
C ARG A 133 3.11 31.50 13.58
N PRO A 134 3.96 32.53 13.83
CA PRO A 134 4.87 33.07 12.82
C PRO A 134 5.91 32.05 12.34
N TYR A 135 6.36 31.14 13.22
CA TYR A 135 7.31 30.09 12.85
C TYR A 135 6.65 29.06 11.92
N TYR A 136 5.43 28.63 12.25
CA TYR A 136 4.62 27.74 11.40
C TYR A 136 4.30 28.37 10.04
N GLU A 137 3.82 29.62 10.01
CA GLU A 137 3.48 30.31 8.76
C GLU A 137 4.71 30.53 7.89
N LEU A 138 5.90 30.77 8.47
CA LEU A 138 7.15 30.80 7.72
C LEU A 138 7.53 29.44 7.15
N ALA A 139 7.45 28.38 7.97
CA ALA A 139 7.77 27.02 7.56
C ALA A 139 6.95 26.58 6.34
N LEU A 140 5.67 26.94 6.24
CA LEU A 140 4.84 26.61 5.07
C LEU A 140 5.38 27.18 3.74
N PHE A 141 6.11 28.31 3.78
CA PHE A 141 6.75 28.83 2.57
C PHE A 141 8.11 28.18 2.30
N GLU A 142 8.92 27.94 3.33
CA GLU A 142 10.22 27.28 3.13
C GLU A 142 10.00 25.79 2.74
N GLU A 143 8.94 25.13 3.22
CA GLU A 143 8.48 23.78 2.77
C GLU A 143 8.08 23.81 1.29
N LYS A 144 7.30 24.82 0.86
CA LYS A 144 6.92 25.00 -0.55
C LYS A 144 8.14 25.12 -1.46
N ASP A 145 9.15 25.89 -1.03
CA ASP A 145 10.37 26.10 -1.80
C ASP A 145 11.24 24.81 -1.81
N MET A 146 11.41 24.15 -0.66
CA MET A 146 12.05 22.83 -0.52
C MET A 146 11.44 21.78 -1.47
N LEU A 147 10.11 21.65 -1.47
CA LEU A 147 9.39 20.70 -2.31
C LEU A 147 9.47 21.07 -3.79
N HIS A 148 9.61 22.36 -4.13
CA HIS A 148 9.80 22.81 -5.50
C HIS A 148 11.18 22.41 -6.03
N TYR A 149 12.23 22.57 -5.21
CA TYR A 149 13.63 22.37 -5.63
C TYR A 149 14.17 20.94 -5.50
N ARG A 150 13.63 20.06 -4.63
CA ARG A 150 14.25 18.73 -4.34
C ARG A 150 14.51 17.89 -5.60
N GLU A 151 13.48 17.77 -6.44
CA GLU A 151 13.54 16.97 -7.68
C GLU A 151 13.99 17.82 -8.89
N MET A 152 14.32 19.11 -8.68
CA MET A 152 14.49 20.06 -9.78
C MET A 152 15.89 20.00 -10.40
N VAL A 153 15.91 19.96 -11.72
CA VAL A 153 17.10 20.13 -12.55
C VAL A 153 16.92 21.27 -13.56
N SER A 154 18.04 21.85 -13.98
CA SER A 154 18.14 22.75 -15.14
C SER A 154 19.08 22.12 -16.16
N LEU A 155 18.61 21.97 -17.40
CA LEU A 155 19.39 21.47 -18.51
C LEU A 155 20.17 22.63 -19.14
N HIS A 156 21.49 22.49 -19.21
CA HIS A 156 22.40 23.38 -19.93
C HIS A 156 23.16 22.58 -20.98
N GLU A 157 23.70 23.24 -22.00
CA GLU A 157 24.19 22.61 -23.24
C GLU A 157 25.24 21.49 -23.03
N GLU A 158 25.98 21.53 -21.91
CA GLU A 158 26.97 20.51 -21.53
C GLU A 158 26.76 19.91 -20.12
N ALA A 159 25.69 20.29 -19.39
CA ALA A 159 25.52 19.89 -17.97
C ALA A 159 24.07 19.87 -17.47
N VAL A 160 23.78 18.94 -16.56
CA VAL A 160 22.54 18.92 -15.75
C VAL A 160 22.85 19.51 -14.38
N ILE A 161 22.26 20.65 -14.04
CA ILE A 161 22.42 21.29 -12.73
C ILE A 161 21.25 20.87 -11.83
N SER A 162 21.53 20.17 -10.73
CA SER A 162 20.55 19.83 -9.69
C SER A 162 20.37 20.96 -8.68
N PHE A 163 19.14 21.15 -8.20
CA PHE A 163 18.79 22.15 -7.18
C PHE A 163 18.71 21.55 -5.76
N HIS A 164 19.15 20.30 -5.59
CA HIS A 164 19.06 19.55 -4.33
C HIS A 164 19.71 20.27 -3.13
N GLU A 165 20.83 20.99 -3.32
CA GLU A 165 21.47 21.77 -2.24
C GLU A 165 20.58 22.90 -1.70
N PHE A 166 19.78 23.55 -2.56
CA PHE A 166 18.80 24.54 -2.12
C PHE A 166 17.68 23.87 -1.32
N ALA A 167 17.15 22.75 -1.84
CA ALA A 167 16.08 22.00 -1.18
C ALA A 167 16.50 21.44 0.19
N GLN A 168 17.75 21.00 0.35
CA GLN A 168 18.30 20.54 1.63
C GLN A 168 18.41 21.68 2.65
N LYS A 169 18.85 22.86 2.23
CA LYS A 169 18.88 24.04 3.09
C LYS A 169 17.48 24.51 3.48
N ASP A 170 16.54 24.48 2.55
CA ASP A 170 15.15 24.86 2.79
C ASP A 170 14.45 23.81 3.68
N PHE A 171 14.80 22.51 3.58
CA PHE A 171 14.41 21.45 4.51
C PHE A 171 14.89 21.75 5.94
N GLU A 172 16.17 22.09 6.12
CA GLU A 172 16.77 22.37 7.44
C GLU A 172 16.10 23.57 8.14
N GLU A 173 15.85 24.66 7.40
CA GLU A 173 15.10 25.81 7.93
C GLU A 173 13.64 25.44 8.22
N THR A 174 13.00 24.60 7.40
CA THR A 174 11.63 24.12 7.64
C THR A 174 11.55 23.26 8.90
N GLU A 175 12.44 22.29 9.10
CA GLU A 175 12.49 21.46 10.31
C GLU A 175 12.74 22.35 11.55
N ARG A 176 13.68 23.31 11.47
CA ARG A 176 13.98 24.24 12.55
C ARG A 176 12.77 25.10 12.92
N LEU A 177 12.06 25.65 11.94
CA LEU A 177 10.88 26.49 12.15
C LEU A 177 9.70 25.68 12.72
N LEU A 178 9.41 24.49 12.19
CA LEU A 178 8.34 23.61 12.69
C LEU A 178 8.63 23.10 14.09
N ARG A 179 9.85 22.60 14.38
CA ARG A 179 10.25 22.22 15.75
C ARG A 179 10.12 23.39 16.72
N THR A 180 10.43 24.62 16.29
CA THR A 180 10.23 25.82 17.12
C THR A 180 8.74 26.09 17.39
N ALA A 181 7.88 26.01 16.36
CA ALA A 181 6.44 26.17 16.52
C ALA A 181 5.85 25.14 17.50
N VAL A 182 6.19 23.85 17.33
CA VAL A 182 5.73 22.75 18.21
C VAL A 182 6.31 22.85 19.64
N THR A 183 7.48 23.46 19.82
CA THR A 183 8.05 23.72 21.16
C THR A 183 7.33 24.85 21.89
N LEU A 184 6.90 25.89 21.15
CA LEU A 184 6.15 27.03 21.69
C LEU A 184 4.66 26.71 21.91
N ASP A 185 4.07 25.89 21.05
CA ASP A 185 2.70 25.38 21.17
C ASP A 185 2.62 23.88 20.82
N PRO A 186 2.79 22.99 21.82
CA PRO A 186 2.65 21.54 21.63
C PRO A 186 1.24 21.07 21.25
N ALA A 187 0.23 21.95 21.28
CA ALA A 187 -1.14 21.64 20.84
C ALA A 187 -1.42 22.09 19.39
N MET A 188 -0.48 22.72 18.70
CA MET A 188 -0.61 23.08 17.28
C MET A 188 -0.43 21.85 16.38
N VAL A 189 -1.49 21.06 16.26
CA VAL A 189 -1.49 19.79 15.51
C VAL A 189 -1.13 20.00 14.03
N GLU A 190 -1.47 21.13 13.42
CA GLU A 190 -1.10 21.40 12.02
C GLU A 190 0.42 21.51 11.84
N ALA A 191 1.14 22.05 12.84
CA ALA A 191 2.61 22.11 12.82
C ALA A 191 3.23 20.72 13.00
N GLN A 192 2.63 19.86 13.84
CA GLN A 192 3.04 18.47 14.00
C GLN A 192 2.78 17.65 12.74
N GLN A 193 1.62 17.83 12.08
CA GLN A 193 1.30 17.18 10.80
C GLN A 193 2.20 17.64 9.65
N ARG A 194 2.59 18.92 9.60
CA ARG A 194 3.58 19.41 8.62
C ARG A 194 4.98 18.87 8.90
N LEU A 195 5.36 18.71 10.17
CA LEU A 195 6.64 18.10 10.54
C LEU A 195 6.69 16.61 10.22
N ALA A 196 5.58 15.89 10.41
CA ALA A 196 5.42 14.50 9.96
C ALA A 196 5.49 14.37 8.43
N ALA A 197 4.85 15.28 7.69
CA ALA A 197 4.96 15.33 6.23
C ALA A 197 6.40 15.55 5.76
N LEU A 198 7.12 16.49 6.39
CA LEU A 198 8.53 16.76 6.13
C LEU A 198 9.42 15.53 6.36
N TYR A 199 9.16 14.77 7.44
CA TYR A 199 9.91 13.54 7.72
C TYR A 199 9.57 12.37 6.79
N PHE A 200 8.32 12.23 6.34
CA PHE A 200 7.98 11.27 5.28
C PHE A 200 8.77 11.57 3.99
N GLU A 201 8.84 12.85 3.62
CA GLU A 201 9.55 13.37 2.45
C GLU A 201 11.09 13.24 2.54
N ALA A 202 11.61 12.87 3.72
CA ALA A 202 13.02 12.56 3.98
C ALA A 202 13.25 11.13 4.53
N ALA A 203 12.25 10.24 4.42
CA ALA A 203 12.28 8.85 4.88
C ALA A 203 12.63 8.62 6.37
N ARG A 204 12.37 9.60 7.24
CA ARG A 204 12.61 9.55 8.70
C ARG A 204 11.35 9.08 9.43
N PHE A 205 10.95 7.83 9.19
CA PHE A 205 9.63 7.32 9.59
C PHE A 205 9.46 7.14 11.11
N GLU A 206 10.55 6.97 11.86
CA GLU A 206 10.56 6.90 13.32
C GLU A 206 10.35 8.28 13.97
N ASP A 207 11.05 9.32 13.47
CA ASP A 207 10.83 10.72 13.85
C ASP A 207 9.39 11.15 13.54
N MET A 208 8.89 10.75 12.36
CA MET A 208 7.50 10.95 11.92
C MET A 208 6.51 10.31 12.89
N LEU A 209 6.68 9.03 13.22
CA LEU A 209 5.82 8.31 14.14
C LEU A 209 5.82 8.96 15.55
N SER A 210 7.00 9.35 16.05
CA SER A 210 7.14 10.04 17.33
C SER A 210 6.36 11.37 17.37
N VAL A 211 6.46 12.21 16.33
CA VAL A 211 5.70 13.47 16.26
C VAL A 211 4.19 13.23 16.21
N LEU A 212 3.74 12.23 15.44
CA LEU A 212 2.32 11.91 15.29
C LEU A 212 1.71 11.30 16.58
N GLN A 213 2.45 10.46 17.29
CA GLN A 213 2.01 9.92 18.59
C GLN A 213 1.87 11.02 19.64
N ASN A 214 2.79 11.99 19.68
CA ASN A 214 2.68 13.16 20.54
C ASN A 214 1.44 14.01 20.17
N ALA A 215 1.22 14.27 18.88
CA ALA A 215 0.05 15.00 18.40
C ALA A 215 -1.27 14.30 18.82
N LEU A 216 -1.35 12.98 18.69
CA LEU A 216 -2.51 12.19 19.10
C LEU A 216 -2.73 12.24 20.61
N ALA A 217 -1.67 12.21 21.42
CA ALA A 217 -1.77 12.36 22.88
C ALA A 217 -2.32 13.74 23.30
N HIS A 218 -1.86 14.82 22.65
CA HIS A 218 -2.39 16.17 22.86
C HIS A 218 -3.86 16.28 22.41
N GLN A 219 -4.20 15.75 21.23
CA GLN A 219 -5.54 15.84 20.67
C GLN A 219 -6.58 15.02 21.44
N ASN A 220 -6.21 13.81 21.90
CA ASN A 220 -7.07 12.98 22.77
C ASN A 220 -7.36 13.68 24.11
N LYS A 221 -6.36 14.37 24.69
CA LYS A 221 -6.53 15.17 25.91
C LYS A 221 -7.46 16.37 25.69
N ALA A 222 -7.44 16.99 24.51
CA ALA A 222 -8.38 18.06 24.16
C ALA A 222 -9.80 17.53 23.95
N GLN A 223 -9.98 16.43 23.21
CA GLN A 223 -11.30 15.81 23.00
C GLN A 223 -11.94 15.32 24.30
N ALA A 224 -11.15 14.81 25.25
CA ALA A 224 -11.64 14.46 26.59
C ALA A 224 -12.18 15.66 27.39
N ALA A 225 -11.79 16.90 27.05
CA ALA A 225 -12.34 18.12 27.64
C ALA A 225 -13.55 18.68 26.85
N THR A 226 -13.60 18.46 25.54
CA THR A 226 -14.71 18.88 24.65
C THR A 226 -15.07 17.78 23.64
N PRO A 227 -16.00 16.84 23.99
CA PRO A 227 -16.24 15.65 23.17
C PRO A 227 -16.98 15.86 21.85
N GLU A 228 -17.67 17.00 21.67
CA GLU A 228 -18.74 17.18 20.67
C GLU A 228 -18.28 17.40 19.22
N SER A 229 -17.00 17.19 18.88
CA SER A 229 -16.56 17.24 17.47
C SER A 229 -15.50 16.19 17.12
N ALA A 230 -15.84 15.34 16.14
CA ALA A 230 -14.85 14.61 15.35
C ALA A 230 -14.24 15.60 14.34
N SER A 231 -13.13 16.24 14.73
CA SER A 231 -12.43 17.19 13.87
C SER A 231 -11.75 16.48 12.69
N PRO A 232 -11.77 17.04 11.46
CA PRO A 232 -11.00 16.51 10.32
C PRO A 232 -9.51 16.29 10.61
N VAL A 233 -8.96 17.03 11.58
CA VAL A 233 -7.60 16.85 12.10
C VAL A 233 -7.32 15.40 12.53
N PHE A 234 -8.30 14.68 13.09
CA PHE A 234 -8.15 13.26 13.43
C PHE A 234 -7.99 12.36 12.21
N VAL A 235 -8.72 12.63 11.12
CA VAL A 235 -8.61 11.84 9.88
C VAL A 235 -7.20 11.96 9.33
N ASP A 236 -6.71 13.18 9.11
CA ASP A 236 -5.37 13.43 8.58
C ASP A 236 -4.26 12.87 9.50
N LEU A 237 -4.46 12.92 10.82
CA LEU A 237 -3.53 12.37 11.80
C LEU A 237 -3.43 10.84 11.73
N TYR A 238 -4.57 10.13 11.63
CA TYR A 238 -4.58 8.68 11.47
C TYR A 238 -4.13 8.22 10.07
N LEU A 239 -4.42 9.00 9.02
CA LEU A 239 -3.86 8.75 7.68
C LEU A 239 -2.32 8.88 7.68
N TRP A 240 -1.77 9.85 8.41
CA TRP A 240 -0.31 9.96 8.59
C TRP A 240 0.27 8.84 9.46
N LEU A 241 -0.39 8.41 10.53
CA LEU A 241 0.06 7.28 11.35
C LEU A 241 0.08 5.96 10.56
N GLY A 242 -0.98 5.68 9.79
CA GLY A 242 -1.03 4.54 8.87
C GLY A 242 0.10 4.57 7.83
N LEU A 243 0.45 5.74 7.32
CA LEU A 243 1.59 5.93 6.41
C LEU A 243 2.93 5.65 7.09
N ALA A 244 3.12 6.10 8.34
CA ALA A 244 4.34 5.84 9.10
C ALA A 244 4.51 4.34 9.39
N HIS A 245 3.49 3.68 9.95
CA HIS A 245 3.53 2.24 10.22
C HIS A 245 3.68 1.40 8.94
N SER A 246 3.01 1.78 7.84
CA SER A 246 3.19 1.14 6.52
C SER A 246 4.63 1.23 6.01
N ARG A 247 5.31 2.36 6.24
CA ARG A 247 6.73 2.55 5.87
C ARG A 247 7.72 1.88 6.82
N LEU A 248 7.31 1.61 8.06
CA LEU A 248 8.05 0.83 9.05
C LEU A 248 7.75 -0.68 8.98
N HIS A 249 6.97 -1.12 7.98
CA HIS A 249 6.49 -2.51 7.80
C HIS A 249 5.64 -3.07 8.95
N ASP A 250 5.13 -2.23 9.85
CA ASP A 250 4.12 -2.62 10.85
C ASP A 250 2.72 -2.58 10.22
N SER A 251 2.40 -3.66 9.51
CA SER A 251 1.16 -3.76 8.76
C SER A 251 -0.10 -3.83 9.66
N GLU A 252 0.03 -4.34 10.89
CA GLU A 252 -1.07 -4.44 11.86
C GLU A 252 -1.41 -3.06 12.45
N ALA A 253 -0.40 -2.28 12.88
CA ALA A 253 -0.62 -0.92 13.34
C ALA A 253 -1.14 -0.03 12.19
N ALA A 254 -0.60 -0.19 10.98
CA ALA A 254 -1.08 0.55 9.81
C ALA A 254 -2.56 0.24 9.50
N GLN A 255 -2.98 -1.03 9.50
CA GLN A 255 -4.39 -1.41 9.29
C GLN A 255 -5.29 -0.78 10.36
N LYS A 256 -4.86 -0.82 11.63
CA LYS A 256 -5.58 -0.23 12.76
C LYS A 256 -5.75 1.29 12.61
N ASP A 257 -4.71 2.02 12.21
CA ASP A 257 -4.78 3.47 12.03
C ASP A 257 -5.66 3.85 10.83
N TYR A 258 -5.56 3.15 9.69
CA TYR A 258 -6.49 3.38 8.58
C TYR A 258 -7.94 3.06 8.97
N ALA A 259 -8.18 2.05 9.80
CA ALA A 259 -9.52 1.79 10.35
C ALA A 259 -10.02 2.95 11.25
N GLN A 260 -9.15 3.59 12.04
CA GLN A 260 -9.51 4.80 12.79
C GLN A 260 -9.78 6.01 11.87
N ALA A 261 -8.96 6.21 10.84
CA ALA A 261 -9.17 7.26 9.84
C ALA A 261 -10.54 7.10 9.15
N LEU A 262 -10.83 5.88 8.66
CA LEU A 262 -12.13 5.53 8.06
C LEU A 262 -13.28 5.73 9.05
N ALA A 263 -13.12 5.35 10.33
CA ALA A 263 -14.15 5.58 11.36
C ALA A 263 -14.42 7.07 11.62
N ALA A 264 -13.40 7.92 11.55
CA ALA A 264 -13.51 9.37 11.75
C ALA A 264 -14.00 10.14 10.50
N MET A 265 -13.86 9.58 9.29
CA MET A 265 -14.34 10.18 8.04
C MET A 265 -15.86 10.34 7.96
N SER A 266 -16.32 11.32 7.18
CA SER A 266 -17.73 11.44 6.78
C SER A 266 -18.19 10.23 5.95
N PRO A 267 -19.51 9.98 5.82
CA PRO A 267 -20.04 8.91 4.97
C PRO A 267 -19.55 9.00 3.52
N GLU A 268 -19.43 10.21 2.98
CA GLU A 268 -18.99 10.51 1.62
C GLU A 268 -17.50 10.23 1.45
N GLN A 269 -16.66 10.70 2.39
CA GLN A 269 -15.22 10.46 2.41
C GLN A 269 -14.91 8.96 2.53
N ARG A 270 -15.61 8.25 3.42
CA ARG A 270 -15.47 6.80 3.62
C ARG A 270 -15.92 6.01 2.39
N ALA A 271 -17.03 6.41 1.78
CA ALA A 271 -17.52 5.79 0.54
C ALA A 271 -16.57 6.03 -0.65
N PHE A 272 -15.82 7.13 -0.66
CA PHE A 272 -14.72 7.31 -1.60
C PHE A 272 -13.53 6.39 -1.29
N PHE A 273 -13.02 6.38 -0.06
CA PHE A 273 -11.82 5.61 0.32
C PHE A 273 -11.96 4.09 0.11
N ASN A 274 -13.17 3.54 0.24
CA ASN A 274 -13.43 2.12 -0.01
C ASN A 274 -13.59 1.79 -1.52
N SER A 275 -13.72 2.79 -2.38
CA SER A 275 -14.22 2.60 -3.75
C SER A 275 -13.16 2.04 -4.70
N LEU A 276 -13.51 1.01 -5.47
CA LEU A 276 -12.66 0.47 -6.55
C LEU A 276 -12.52 1.40 -7.77
N ALA A 277 -13.36 2.44 -7.90
CA ALA A 277 -13.39 3.31 -9.09
C ALA A 277 -12.06 4.01 -9.49
N PRO A 278 -11.07 4.23 -8.60
CA PRO A 278 -9.72 4.69 -8.96
C PRO A 278 -8.81 3.59 -9.54
N VAL A 279 -9.09 2.31 -9.31
CA VAL A 279 -8.23 1.16 -9.70
C VAL A 279 -8.87 0.22 -10.73
N LEU A 280 -10.17 0.33 -11.00
CA LEU A 280 -10.82 -0.40 -12.10
C LEU A 280 -10.48 0.19 -13.49
N PRO A 281 -10.57 -0.61 -14.58
CA PRO A 281 -10.48 -0.09 -15.94
C PRO A 281 -11.75 0.71 -16.29
N PRO A 282 -11.73 1.57 -17.34
CA PRO A 282 -12.85 2.45 -17.66
C PRO A 282 -14.20 1.74 -17.82
N GLU A 283 -14.22 0.59 -18.49
CA GLU A 283 -15.44 -0.20 -18.76
C GLU A 283 -16.04 -0.79 -17.48
N ALA A 284 -15.23 -1.51 -16.69
CA ALA A 284 -15.69 -2.13 -15.44
C ALA A 284 -16.06 -1.08 -14.38
N ARG A 285 -15.41 0.10 -14.40
CA ARG A 285 -15.75 1.23 -13.52
C ARG A 285 -17.18 1.72 -13.71
N GLU A 286 -17.71 1.77 -14.93
CA GLU A 286 -19.09 2.18 -15.15
C GLU A 286 -20.08 1.15 -14.58
N ALA A 287 -19.87 -0.14 -14.86
CA ALA A 287 -20.67 -1.23 -14.30
C ALA A 287 -20.66 -1.20 -12.75
N TYR A 288 -19.47 -1.08 -12.15
CA TYR A 288 -19.26 -0.96 -10.71
C TYR A 288 -19.98 0.24 -10.08
N MET A 289 -19.91 1.42 -10.72
CA MET A 289 -20.57 2.63 -10.20
C MET A 289 -22.10 2.54 -10.24
N ASN A 290 -22.65 1.69 -11.10
CA ASN A 290 -24.08 1.39 -11.21
C ASN A 290 -24.58 0.30 -10.25
N LEU A 291 -23.70 -0.40 -9.51
CA LEU A 291 -24.08 -1.38 -8.48
C LEU A 291 -24.74 -0.72 -7.27
N ASP A 292 -25.72 -1.40 -6.66
CA ASP A 292 -26.25 -1.03 -5.35
C ASP A 292 -25.20 -1.21 -4.22
N SER A 293 -25.51 -0.72 -3.02
CA SER A 293 -24.58 -0.68 -1.88
C SER A 293 -24.31 -2.03 -1.20
N LEU A 294 -25.06 -3.09 -1.53
CA LEU A 294 -24.77 -4.47 -1.11
C LEU A 294 -23.88 -5.15 -2.16
N ALA A 295 -24.31 -5.11 -3.43
CA ALA A 295 -23.56 -5.69 -4.55
C ALA A 295 -22.15 -5.08 -4.67
N ARG A 296 -22.04 -3.76 -4.50
CA ARG A 296 -20.75 -3.06 -4.52
C ARG A 296 -19.79 -3.50 -3.41
N ARG A 297 -20.29 -3.77 -2.20
CA ARG A 297 -19.46 -4.27 -1.09
C ARG A 297 -18.97 -5.70 -1.31
N ALA A 298 -19.81 -6.54 -1.92
CA ALA A 298 -19.40 -7.88 -2.32
C ALA A 298 -18.29 -7.82 -3.39
N GLU A 299 -18.40 -6.90 -4.36
CA GLU A 299 -17.38 -6.68 -5.39
C GLU A 299 -16.11 -6.05 -4.83
N GLU A 300 -16.21 -5.05 -3.93
CA GLU A 300 -15.09 -4.50 -3.14
C GLU A 300 -14.35 -5.64 -2.41
N GLN A 301 -15.06 -6.50 -1.67
CA GLN A 301 -14.45 -7.60 -0.93
C GLN A 301 -13.81 -8.65 -1.85
N ASN A 302 -14.48 -9.04 -2.94
CA ASN A 302 -13.96 -9.97 -3.94
C ASN A 302 -12.68 -9.44 -4.61
N PHE A 303 -12.67 -8.17 -5.02
CA PHE A 303 -11.53 -7.52 -5.66
C PHE A 303 -10.29 -7.50 -4.77
N TRP A 304 -10.45 -7.25 -3.46
CA TRP A 304 -9.33 -7.27 -2.51
C TRP A 304 -8.92 -8.69 -2.11
N ASN A 305 -9.87 -9.61 -1.85
CA ASN A 305 -9.56 -11.02 -1.53
C ASN A 305 -8.74 -11.71 -2.64
N THR A 306 -9.12 -11.49 -3.91
CA THR A 306 -8.42 -12.03 -5.08
C THR A 306 -7.02 -11.45 -5.29
N ARG A 307 -6.71 -10.31 -4.67
CA ARG A 307 -5.40 -9.62 -4.72
C ARG A 307 -4.62 -9.64 -3.41
N ASP A 308 -5.16 -10.29 -2.40
CA ASP A 308 -4.47 -10.54 -1.13
C ASP A 308 -3.19 -11.34 -1.44
N PRO A 309 -1.97 -10.84 -1.16
CA PRO A 309 -0.77 -11.57 -1.51
C PRO A 309 -0.46 -12.71 -0.53
N MET A 310 -0.97 -12.68 0.71
CA MET A 310 -0.58 -13.62 1.76
C MET A 310 -1.59 -13.71 2.92
N PHE A 311 -2.50 -14.70 2.87
CA PHE A 311 -3.45 -14.98 3.95
C PHE A 311 -2.78 -15.43 5.28
N LEU A 312 -1.48 -15.74 5.29
CA LEU A 312 -0.72 -16.04 6.50
C LEU A 312 -0.61 -14.84 7.45
N THR A 313 -0.66 -13.61 6.94
CA THR A 313 -0.74 -12.41 7.78
C THR A 313 -2.20 -12.10 8.17
N PRO A 314 -2.46 -11.23 9.17
CA PRO A 314 -3.83 -10.86 9.56
C PRO A 314 -4.39 -9.68 8.74
N VAL A 315 -3.68 -9.23 7.70
CA VAL A 315 -4.05 -8.06 6.88
C VAL A 315 -4.00 -8.41 5.39
N ASN A 316 -4.66 -7.61 4.58
CA ASN A 316 -4.52 -7.66 3.12
C ASN A 316 -3.54 -6.55 2.70
N GLU A 317 -2.29 -6.89 2.34
CA GLU A 317 -1.27 -5.86 2.08
C GLU A 317 -1.55 -5.07 0.80
N ARG A 318 -2.26 -5.64 -0.19
CA ARG A 318 -2.69 -4.90 -1.38
C ARG A 318 -3.62 -3.74 -0.99
N LEU A 319 -4.63 -4.02 -0.17
CA LEU A 319 -5.59 -3.03 0.34
C LEU A 319 -4.92 -2.01 1.26
N LEU A 320 -4.02 -2.46 2.13
CA LEU A 320 -3.24 -1.59 3.01
C LEU A 320 -2.35 -0.60 2.23
N GLU A 321 -1.72 -1.07 1.16
CA GLU A 321 -0.92 -0.25 0.27
C GLU A 321 -1.79 0.70 -0.58
N HIS A 322 -3.00 0.26 -0.98
CA HIS A 322 -3.99 1.13 -1.63
C HIS A 322 -4.43 2.28 -0.71
N PHE A 323 -4.75 2.00 0.56
CA PHE A 323 -5.03 3.04 1.56
C PHE A 323 -3.82 3.98 1.77
N SER A 324 -2.60 3.45 1.68
CA SER A 324 -1.38 4.27 1.74
C SER A 324 -1.23 5.22 0.55
N ARG A 325 -1.57 4.79 -0.67
CA ARG A 325 -1.63 5.69 -1.84
C ARG A 325 -2.70 6.76 -1.70
N LEU A 326 -3.91 6.39 -1.26
CA LEU A 326 -5.02 7.30 -1.03
C LEU A 326 -4.70 8.35 0.05
N ALA A 327 -4.10 7.92 1.15
CA ALA A 327 -3.64 8.76 2.24
C ALA A 327 -2.64 9.81 1.73
N TYR A 328 -1.54 9.38 1.11
CA TYR A 328 -0.52 10.31 0.61
C TYR A 328 -1.08 11.25 -0.47
N ALA A 329 -1.89 10.74 -1.42
CA ALA A 329 -2.51 11.56 -2.44
C ALA A 329 -3.31 12.71 -1.82
N ASN A 330 -4.19 12.41 -0.86
CA ASN A 330 -5.02 13.42 -0.20
C ASN A 330 -4.21 14.36 0.70
N LEU A 331 -3.21 13.86 1.43
CA LEU A 331 -2.37 14.67 2.33
C LEU A 331 -1.37 15.57 1.61
N ARG A 332 -0.98 15.26 0.35
CA ARG A 332 0.08 15.98 -0.39
C ARG A 332 -0.34 16.64 -1.70
N TYR A 333 -1.42 16.21 -2.34
CA TYR A 333 -1.87 16.80 -3.62
C TYR A 333 -3.19 17.57 -3.53
N SER A 334 -3.85 17.64 -2.37
CA SER A 334 -5.04 18.47 -2.20
C SER A 334 -4.74 19.97 -2.35
N ASP A 335 -5.63 20.70 -3.01
CA ASP A 335 -5.67 22.17 -3.03
C ASP A 335 -6.99 22.65 -2.37
N PRO A 336 -6.98 22.87 -1.03
CA PRO A 336 -8.15 23.36 -0.30
C PRO A 336 -8.64 24.73 -0.77
N ARG A 337 -7.79 25.55 -1.42
CA ARG A 337 -8.20 26.87 -1.93
C ARG A 337 -9.11 26.74 -3.16
N ARG A 338 -9.13 25.57 -3.80
CA ARG A 338 -9.99 25.23 -4.96
C ARG A 338 -11.05 24.15 -4.63
N GLY A 339 -11.07 23.61 -3.41
CA GLY A 339 -11.89 22.45 -3.08
C GLY A 339 -11.51 21.19 -3.86
N LEU A 340 -10.25 21.09 -4.29
CA LEU A 340 -9.74 19.96 -5.08
C LEU A 340 -9.03 18.97 -4.16
N GLU A 341 -9.66 17.83 -3.90
CA GLU A 341 -9.08 16.74 -3.12
C GLU A 341 -7.96 16.04 -3.90
N GLY A 342 -6.90 15.63 -3.22
CA GLY A 342 -5.67 15.16 -3.84
C GLY A 342 -5.84 13.91 -4.72
N TRP A 343 -6.73 13.00 -4.35
CA TRP A 343 -7.11 11.83 -5.18
C TRP A 343 -7.68 12.21 -6.56
N ARG A 344 -8.23 13.41 -6.70
CA ARG A 344 -8.83 13.95 -7.94
C ARG A 344 -7.82 14.66 -8.83
N THR A 345 -6.61 14.89 -8.34
CA THR A 345 -5.52 15.43 -9.17
C THR A 345 -4.95 14.35 -10.08
N ASP A 346 -4.33 14.76 -11.18
CA ASP A 346 -3.73 13.85 -12.14
C ASP A 346 -2.58 13.05 -11.50
N ARG A 347 -1.73 13.72 -10.69
CA ARG A 347 -0.71 13.05 -9.85
C ARG A 347 -1.32 12.06 -8.85
N GLY A 348 -2.46 12.39 -8.24
CA GLY A 348 -3.18 11.50 -7.33
C GLY A 348 -3.70 10.25 -8.03
N GLN A 349 -4.34 10.40 -9.19
CA GLN A 349 -4.84 9.27 -10.00
C GLN A 349 -3.72 8.32 -10.44
N VAL A 350 -2.59 8.88 -10.89
CA VAL A 350 -1.39 8.09 -11.25
C VAL A 350 -0.82 7.38 -10.01
N LEU A 351 -0.63 8.08 -8.89
CA LEU A 351 -0.12 7.49 -7.65
C LEU A 351 -1.00 6.33 -7.15
N ILE A 352 -2.34 6.48 -7.21
CA ILE A 352 -3.28 5.46 -6.74
C ILE A 352 -3.23 4.18 -7.61
N ARG A 353 -3.07 4.32 -8.92
CA ARG A 353 -2.96 3.18 -9.84
C ARG A 353 -1.60 2.50 -9.83
N PHE A 354 -0.52 3.27 -9.89
CA PHE A 354 0.82 2.74 -10.18
C PHE A 354 1.78 2.77 -8.99
N GLY A 355 1.39 3.39 -7.88
CA GLY A 355 2.26 3.56 -6.72
C GLY A 355 3.27 4.67 -6.90
N PHE A 356 4.25 4.73 -6.00
CA PHE A 356 5.29 5.75 -6.02
C PHE A 356 6.28 5.46 -7.17
N PRO A 357 6.64 6.45 -8.00
CA PRO A 357 7.61 6.25 -9.07
C PRO A 357 9.01 5.98 -8.50
N GLN A 358 9.84 5.28 -9.28
CA GLN A 358 11.23 4.96 -8.93
C GLN A 358 12.10 6.22 -8.89
N GLN A 359 11.85 7.16 -9.79
CA GLN A 359 12.49 8.48 -9.83
C GLN A 359 11.48 9.56 -10.19
N ARG A 360 11.76 10.80 -9.75
CA ARG A 360 11.04 12.00 -10.17
C ARG A 360 12.06 13.02 -10.65
N VAL A 361 11.77 13.70 -11.76
CA VAL A 361 12.59 14.79 -12.30
C VAL A 361 11.68 15.97 -12.59
N ARG A 362 12.03 17.16 -12.08
CA ARG A 362 11.30 18.39 -12.37
C ARG A 362 12.19 19.35 -13.16
N THR A 363 11.62 20.00 -14.18
CA THR A 363 12.31 21.10 -14.88
C THR A 363 11.82 22.44 -14.35
N ARG A 364 12.72 23.42 -14.28
CA ARG A 364 12.33 24.82 -14.10
C ARG A 364 11.36 25.29 -15.19
N ALA A 365 10.53 26.28 -14.88
CA ALA A 365 9.84 27.06 -15.91
C ALA A 365 10.85 27.99 -16.63
N ASP A 366 10.66 28.20 -17.94
CA ASP A 366 11.51 29.07 -18.75
C ASP A 366 10.75 29.78 -19.89
N LEU A 367 11.48 30.57 -20.69
CA LEU A 367 10.93 31.33 -21.81
C LEU A 367 11.43 30.72 -23.13
N GLY A 368 10.59 29.89 -23.75
CA GLY A 368 10.77 29.44 -25.12
C GLY A 368 10.49 30.52 -26.15
N THR A 369 10.87 30.26 -27.40
CA THR A 369 10.52 31.11 -28.56
C THR A 369 10.05 30.23 -29.70
N THR A 370 8.91 30.56 -30.32
CA THR A 370 8.40 29.84 -31.49
C THR A 370 9.28 30.08 -32.72
N PRO A 371 9.17 29.23 -33.78
CA PRO A 371 9.77 29.52 -35.09
C PRO A 371 9.32 30.85 -35.72
N THR A 372 8.22 31.44 -35.22
CA THR A 372 7.70 32.75 -35.61
C THR A 372 8.19 33.91 -34.72
N GLY A 373 9.17 33.68 -33.84
CA GLY A 373 9.76 34.70 -32.97
C GLY A 373 8.91 35.14 -31.78
N ARG A 374 7.81 34.42 -31.48
CA ARG A 374 6.94 34.72 -30.33
C ARG A 374 7.47 34.03 -29.08
N VAL A 375 7.71 34.81 -28.02
CA VAL A 375 8.05 34.27 -26.70
C VAL A 375 6.88 33.48 -26.12
N THR A 376 7.17 32.31 -25.56
CA THR A 376 6.23 31.42 -24.87
C THR A 376 6.74 31.08 -23.47
N LEU A 377 5.85 31.05 -22.47
CA LEU A 377 6.18 30.46 -21.18
C LEU A 377 6.10 28.95 -21.30
N ASN A 378 7.20 28.25 -21.06
CA ASN A 378 7.20 26.81 -20.88
C ASN A 378 6.92 26.53 -19.39
N ALA A 379 5.89 25.74 -19.11
CA ALA A 379 5.53 25.38 -17.74
C ALA A 379 6.61 24.50 -17.09
N SER A 380 6.75 24.61 -15.76
CA SER A 380 7.55 23.67 -14.96
C SER A 380 6.96 22.26 -15.14
N LYS A 381 7.73 21.32 -15.73
CA LYS A 381 7.30 19.94 -15.94
C LYS A 381 7.80 19.04 -14.82
N GLU A 382 7.03 18.02 -14.47
CA GLU A 382 7.40 16.96 -13.52
C GLU A 382 7.22 15.61 -14.21
N VAL A 383 8.30 14.83 -14.33
CA VAL A 383 8.32 13.49 -14.94
C VAL A 383 8.48 12.45 -13.84
N TRP A 384 7.67 11.39 -13.92
CA TRP A 384 7.66 10.26 -12.97
C TRP A 384 8.04 8.97 -13.72
N GLU A 385 9.13 8.32 -13.31
CA GLU A 385 9.68 7.12 -13.95
C GLU A 385 9.25 5.84 -13.23
N TYR A 386 8.71 4.86 -13.96
CA TYR A 386 8.31 3.55 -13.43
C TYR A 386 9.15 2.38 -13.98
N GLY A 387 10.16 2.68 -14.81
CA GLY A 387 11.14 1.75 -15.36
C GLY A 387 10.83 1.29 -16.78
N ASP A 388 9.60 0.86 -17.05
CA ASP A 388 9.12 0.46 -18.38
C ASP A 388 8.14 1.47 -19.01
N PHE A 389 7.66 2.44 -18.22
CA PHE A 389 6.90 3.61 -18.67
C PHE A 389 7.19 4.83 -17.80
N HIS A 390 6.74 6.01 -18.24
CA HIS A 390 6.84 7.26 -17.50
C HIS A 390 5.51 8.06 -17.59
N MET A 391 5.33 9.03 -16.71
CA MET A 391 4.18 9.95 -16.69
C MET A 391 4.67 11.40 -16.63
N ILE A 392 4.05 12.30 -17.42
CA ILE A 392 4.47 13.71 -17.51
C ILE A 392 3.36 14.64 -17.02
N PHE A 393 3.71 15.54 -16.11
CA PHE A 393 2.82 16.57 -15.58
C PHE A 393 3.39 17.99 -15.80
N ASP A 394 2.53 19.01 -15.78
CA ASP A 394 2.89 20.42 -15.88
C ASP A 394 2.19 21.31 -14.84
N ASP A 395 2.91 22.30 -14.32
CA ASP A 395 2.37 23.39 -13.50
C ASP A 395 2.13 24.62 -14.37
N ARG A 396 1.04 24.58 -15.16
CA ARG A 396 0.64 25.62 -16.11
C ARG A 396 0.30 26.98 -15.48
N PHE A 397 0.17 27.03 -14.15
CA PHE A 397 -0.22 28.24 -13.41
C PHE A 397 0.83 28.69 -12.39
N LEU A 398 1.98 28.01 -12.31
CA LEU A 398 3.06 28.24 -11.34
C LEU A 398 2.54 28.29 -9.89
N ASN A 399 1.62 27.38 -9.56
CA ASN A 399 0.91 27.32 -8.28
C ASN A 399 1.09 26.00 -7.50
N GLY A 400 1.96 25.10 -7.96
CA GLY A 400 2.23 23.80 -7.36
C GLY A 400 1.21 22.69 -7.70
N ASN A 401 0.18 23.00 -8.48
CA ASN A 401 -0.90 22.08 -8.85
C ASN A 401 -0.64 21.52 -10.25
N TYR A 402 0.09 20.39 -10.29
CA TYR A 402 0.51 19.74 -11.51
C TYR A 402 -0.61 18.89 -12.12
N SER A 403 -0.96 19.20 -13.36
CA SER A 403 -1.88 18.45 -14.21
C SER A 403 -1.14 17.58 -15.22
N PHE A 404 -1.79 16.64 -15.89
CA PHE A 404 -1.22 15.96 -17.07
C PHE A 404 -0.70 16.99 -18.08
N ALA A 405 0.56 16.83 -18.50
CA ALA A 405 1.20 17.78 -19.41
C ALA A 405 0.57 17.71 -20.79
N TRP A 406 0.18 18.87 -21.34
CA TRP A 406 -0.39 18.91 -22.68
C TRP A 406 0.69 18.94 -23.77
N SER A 407 0.49 18.18 -24.84
CA SER A 407 1.36 18.17 -26.02
C SER A 407 0.58 17.98 -27.33
N GLN A 408 1.21 18.35 -28.45
CA GLN A 408 0.78 17.94 -29.80
C GLN A 408 1.44 16.63 -30.25
N ASP A 409 2.55 16.25 -29.60
CA ASP A 409 3.19 14.94 -29.73
C ASP A 409 2.55 13.97 -28.72
N PRO A 410 1.87 12.89 -29.17
CA PRO A 410 1.26 11.89 -28.30
C PRO A 410 2.22 11.19 -27.34
N GLU A 411 3.51 11.12 -27.66
CA GLU A 411 4.53 10.50 -26.81
C GLU A 411 5.01 11.44 -25.69
N ALA A 412 4.54 12.69 -25.69
CA ALA A 412 4.84 13.70 -24.68
C ALA A 412 3.59 14.35 -24.05
N ASP A 413 2.38 13.87 -24.39
CA ASP A 413 1.14 14.27 -23.73
C ASP A 413 0.84 13.31 -22.55
N GLY A 414 0.88 13.84 -21.34
CA GLY A 414 0.74 13.06 -20.11
C GLY A 414 -0.60 12.35 -19.99
N LYS A 415 -1.67 12.88 -20.60
CA LYS A 415 -2.99 12.25 -20.56
C LYS A 415 -3.05 11.08 -21.54
N VAL A 416 -2.49 11.23 -22.74
CA VAL A 416 -2.41 10.14 -23.72
C VAL A 416 -1.53 8.99 -23.21
N LEU A 417 -0.39 9.31 -22.57
CA LEU A 417 0.45 8.31 -21.89
C LEU A 417 -0.31 7.56 -20.79
N PHE A 418 -1.09 8.28 -19.97
CA PHE A 418 -1.92 7.69 -18.91
C PHE A 418 -3.03 6.78 -19.46
N GLU A 419 -3.78 7.24 -20.47
CA GLU A 419 -4.88 6.48 -21.08
C GLU A 419 -4.36 5.19 -21.75
N ARG A 420 -3.22 5.25 -22.46
CA ARG A 420 -2.56 4.04 -23.01
C ARG A 420 -2.06 3.08 -21.93
N GLN A 421 -1.50 3.56 -20.82
CA GLN A 421 -0.98 2.67 -19.79
C GLN A 421 -2.12 1.95 -19.07
N ILE A 422 -3.25 2.59 -18.75
CA ILE A 422 -4.37 1.90 -18.06
C ILE A 422 -5.06 0.82 -18.92
N GLU A 423 -4.94 0.89 -20.25
CA GLU A 423 -5.34 -0.17 -21.20
C GLU A 423 -4.38 -1.38 -21.18
N ARG A 424 -3.08 -1.15 -20.94
CA ARG A 424 -2.04 -2.18 -20.87
C ARG A 424 -1.92 -2.83 -19.49
N GLU A 425 -1.97 -2.01 -18.44
CA GLU A 425 -1.83 -2.36 -17.03
C GLU A 425 -2.68 -1.36 -16.23
N THR A 426 -3.85 -1.80 -15.76
CA THR A 426 -4.82 -0.90 -15.14
C THR A 426 -4.39 -0.38 -13.77
N GLU A 427 -3.66 -1.19 -13.01
CA GLU A 427 -3.06 -0.88 -11.71
C GLU A 427 -1.84 -1.79 -11.49
N ARG A 428 -0.82 -1.28 -10.80
CA ARG A 428 0.42 -1.99 -10.49
C ARG A 428 0.60 -2.13 -8.98
N PHE A 429 1.01 -3.30 -8.52
CA PHE A 429 1.36 -3.58 -7.13
C PHE A 429 2.49 -4.63 -7.08
N ASP A 430 3.70 -4.17 -6.80
CA ASP A 430 4.84 -5.02 -6.50
C ASP A 430 4.83 -5.33 -5.00
N PHE A 431 4.44 -6.56 -4.60
CA PHE A 431 4.24 -6.92 -3.19
C PHE A 431 5.55 -6.79 -2.38
N PRO A 432 5.62 -5.91 -1.35
CA PRO A 432 6.81 -5.75 -0.53
C PRO A 432 6.88 -6.87 0.51
N HIS A 433 7.32 -8.05 0.09
CA HIS A 433 7.53 -9.25 0.92
C HIS A 433 8.28 -9.00 2.25
N GLY A 434 9.11 -7.95 2.31
CA GLY A 434 10.08 -7.69 3.40
C GLY A 434 11.36 -8.53 3.28
N GLY A 435 11.35 -9.52 2.39
CA GLY A 435 12.46 -10.43 2.08
C GLY A 435 12.36 -10.95 0.64
N LYS A 436 13.06 -12.03 0.31
CA LYS A 436 12.96 -12.69 -1.01
C LYS A 436 11.72 -13.61 -1.13
N PRO A 437 11.19 -13.79 -2.34
CA PRO A 437 10.29 -14.91 -2.64
C PRO A 437 10.99 -16.27 -2.47
N LEU A 438 10.34 -17.24 -1.81
CA LEU A 438 10.80 -18.61 -1.65
C LEU A 438 10.09 -19.55 -2.63
N VAL A 439 10.85 -20.44 -3.28
CA VAL A 439 10.29 -21.54 -4.07
C VAL A 439 9.90 -22.69 -3.12
N LEU A 440 8.62 -23.07 -3.12
CA LEU A 440 8.07 -24.12 -2.26
C LEU A 440 7.58 -25.32 -3.10
N PRO A 441 8.47 -26.26 -3.51
CA PRO A 441 8.03 -27.46 -4.22
C PRO A 441 7.21 -28.35 -3.28
N GLN A 442 6.02 -28.75 -3.71
CA GLN A 442 4.98 -29.30 -2.83
C GLN A 442 4.19 -30.45 -3.46
N VAL A 443 3.80 -31.42 -2.62
CA VAL A 443 2.89 -32.52 -2.96
C VAL A 443 1.84 -32.63 -1.87
N ILE A 444 0.57 -32.45 -2.24
CA ILE A 444 -0.58 -32.67 -1.35
C ILE A 444 -1.15 -34.05 -1.66
N ALA A 445 -1.16 -34.95 -0.67
CA ALA A 445 -1.73 -36.28 -0.76
C ALA A 445 -2.95 -36.42 0.18
N GLN A 446 -4.00 -37.11 -0.28
CA GLN A 446 -5.28 -37.25 0.42
C GLN A 446 -5.50 -38.70 0.86
N PHE A 447 -5.86 -38.87 2.13
CA PHE A 447 -6.09 -40.15 2.80
C PHE A 447 -7.38 -40.11 3.63
N ARG A 448 -7.93 -41.27 3.98
CA ARG A 448 -9.07 -41.38 4.90
C ARG A 448 -8.63 -40.95 6.30
N SER A 449 -9.38 -40.04 6.94
CA SER A 449 -9.17 -39.72 8.36
C SER A 449 -9.43 -40.95 9.23
N ARG A 450 -8.64 -41.10 10.30
CA ARG A 450 -8.82 -42.16 11.31
C ARG A 450 -9.71 -41.72 12.48
N GLU A 451 -10.01 -40.42 12.57
CA GLU A 451 -10.60 -39.79 13.75
C GLU A 451 -12.02 -39.24 13.48
N PHE A 452 -12.27 -38.77 12.25
CA PHE A 452 -13.51 -38.07 11.87
C PHE A 452 -13.96 -38.53 10.49
N SER A 453 -15.15 -39.14 10.39
CA SER A 453 -15.62 -39.77 9.14
C SER A 453 -16.11 -38.79 8.06
N ASP A 454 -16.35 -37.53 8.42
CA ASP A 454 -16.75 -36.43 7.54
C ASP A 454 -15.55 -35.67 6.93
N SER A 455 -14.34 -36.03 7.34
CA SER A 455 -13.11 -35.27 7.09
C SER A 455 -12.07 -36.12 6.39
N THR A 456 -11.33 -35.49 5.49
CA THR A 456 -10.22 -36.10 4.74
C THR A 456 -8.88 -35.62 5.30
N LEU A 457 -7.94 -36.55 5.46
CA LEU A 457 -6.59 -36.25 5.88
C LEU A 457 -5.79 -35.77 4.66
N LEU A 458 -5.50 -34.47 4.62
CA LEU A 458 -4.52 -33.88 3.72
C LEU A 458 -3.13 -34.01 4.34
N GLU A 459 -2.16 -34.46 3.57
CA GLU A 459 -0.75 -34.42 3.94
C GLU A 459 -0.01 -33.55 2.93
N ILE A 460 0.40 -32.36 3.38
CA ILE A 460 1.21 -31.44 2.61
C ILE A 460 2.67 -31.80 2.86
N TYR A 461 3.31 -32.40 1.86
CA TYR A 461 4.75 -32.58 1.81
C TYR A 461 5.35 -31.41 1.05
N TYR A 462 6.35 -30.74 1.59
CA TYR A 462 6.92 -29.54 0.95
C TYR A 462 8.41 -29.36 1.24
N GLY A 463 9.10 -28.69 0.32
CA GLY A 463 10.51 -28.35 0.43
C GLY A 463 10.72 -26.90 0.87
N LEU A 464 11.74 -26.69 1.71
CA LEU A 464 12.23 -25.38 2.13
C LEU A 464 13.70 -25.20 1.72
N PRO A 465 14.07 -24.19 0.92
CA PRO A 465 15.47 -23.96 0.53
C PRO A 465 16.27 -23.43 1.72
N GLY A 466 16.97 -24.33 2.43
CA GLY A 466 17.60 -24.02 3.72
C GLY A 466 18.70 -22.96 3.68
N GLU A 467 19.26 -22.69 2.49
CA GLU A 467 20.24 -21.63 2.24
C GLU A 467 19.61 -20.22 2.16
N ASP A 468 18.33 -20.13 1.76
CA ASP A 468 17.56 -18.88 1.70
C ASP A 468 16.74 -18.65 2.99
N LEU A 469 16.90 -19.48 4.02
CA LEU A 469 16.31 -19.24 5.35
C LEU A 469 17.36 -18.68 6.31
N GLN A 470 16.98 -17.72 7.15
CA GLN A 470 17.83 -17.20 8.21
C GLN A 470 17.56 -17.97 9.52
N PRO A 471 18.54 -18.67 10.10
CA PRO A 471 18.36 -19.27 11.43
C PRO A 471 18.29 -18.18 12.51
N ALA A 472 17.40 -18.39 13.48
CA ALA A 472 17.29 -17.58 14.69
C ALA A 472 18.39 -17.92 15.71
N ASP A 473 18.89 -19.17 15.68
CA ASP A 473 20.02 -19.64 16.49
C ASP A 473 20.75 -20.80 15.77
N THR A 474 22.00 -21.06 16.13
CA THR A 474 22.78 -22.22 15.67
C THR A 474 23.52 -22.87 16.84
N LEU A 475 23.03 -24.02 17.29
CA LEU A 475 23.51 -24.76 18.47
C LEU A 475 23.98 -26.16 18.06
N GLU A 476 25.12 -26.62 18.57
CA GLU A 476 25.62 -27.99 18.37
C GLU A 476 25.63 -28.47 16.89
N ASN A 477 26.05 -27.57 15.98
CA ASN A 477 26.03 -27.77 14.52
C ASN A 477 24.61 -28.05 13.95
N ARG A 478 23.58 -27.47 14.56
CA ARG A 478 22.19 -27.49 14.11
C ARG A 478 21.65 -26.06 14.00
N ARG A 479 20.94 -25.79 12.91
CA ARG A 479 20.31 -24.50 12.63
C ARG A 479 18.84 -24.53 13.06
N HIS A 480 18.44 -23.53 13.84
CA HIS A 480 17.10 -23.40 14.40
C HIS A 480 16.35 -22.28 13.67
N TYR A 481 15.34 -22.65 12.88
CA TYR A 481 14.53 -21.73 12.08
C TYR A 481 13.15 -21.53 12.70
N GLN A 482 12.64 -20.29 12.69
CA GLN A 482 11.30 -19.95 13.15
C GLN A 482 10.42 -19.58 11.95
N LEU A 483 9.53 -20.47 11.53
CA LEU A 483 8.68 -20.26 10.36
C LEU A 483 7.22 -20.02 10.78
N GLY A 484 6.54 -19.08 10.15
CA GLY A 484 5.08 -19.13 10.04
C GLY A 484 4.70 -20.00 8.84
N ARG A 485 3.72 -20.89 8.98
CA ARG A 485 3.11 -21.62 7.86
C ARG A 485 1.59 -21.57 7.90
N GLY A 486 0.99 -21.49 6.71
CA GLY A 486 -0.44 -21.34 6.50
C GLY A 486 -0.94 -22.29 5.41
N PHE A 487 -2.12 -22.87 5.63
CA PHE A 487 -2.90 -23.50 4.57
C PHE A 487 -4.32 -22.97 4.64
N PHE A 488 -4.88 -22.67 3.46
CA PHE A 488 -6.15 -21.97 3.32
C PHE A 488 -6.95 -22.67 2.24
N LEU A 489 -8.19 -23.05 2.56
CA LEU A 489 -9.18 -23.41 1.55
C LEU A 489 -10.10 -22.21 1.37
N CYS A 490 -10.25 -21.79 0.12
CA CYS A 490 -11.00 -20.61 -0.26
C CYS A 490 -12.15 -20.96 -1.20
N ASP A 491 -13.16 -20.09 -1.22
CA ASP A 491 -14.20 -20.10 -2.24
C ASP A 491 -13.67 -19.64 -3.62
N SER A 492 -14.56 -19.61 -4.63
CA SER A 492 -14.25 -19.12 -5.97
C SER A 492 -13.78 -17.66 -6.03
N SER A 493 -14.13 -16.87 -5.02
CA SER A 493 -13.77 -15.45 -4.84
C SER A 493 -12.52 -15.25 -3.98
N TRP A 494 -11.76 -16.35 -3.77
CA TRP A 494 -10.55 -16.41 -2.94
C TRP A 494 -10.75 -16.08 -1.45
N THR A 495 -12.00 -16.02 -0.96
CA THR A 495 -12.30 -15.82 0.47
C THR A 495 -11.91 -17.07 1.27
N PRO A 496 -11.03 -16.98 2.28
CA PRO A 496 -10.68 -18.14 3.12
C PRO A 496 -11.88 -18.60 3.96
N ILE A 497 -12.32 -19.84 3.74
CA ILE A 497 -13.44 -20.49 4.47
C ILE A 497 -12.96 -21.57 5.44
N HIS A 498 -11.78 -22.15 5.20
CA HIS A 498 -11.02 -22.90 6.20
C HIS A 498 -9.58 -22.38 6.25
N SER A 499 -8.99 -22.33 7.45
CA SER A 499 -7.68 -21.71 7.67
C SER A 499 -6.93 -22.43 8.78
N TRP A 500 -5.76 -22.99 8.46
CA TRP A 500 -4.81 -23.53 9.41
C TRP A 500 -3.58 -22.65 9.39
N ARG A 501 -3.23 -22.02 10.52
CA ARG A 501 -1.99 -21.24 10.70
C ARG A 501 -1.19 -21.85 11.84
N GLN A 502 0.12 -22.02 11.66
CA GLN A 502 1.00 -22.63 12.65
C GLN A 502 2.37 -21.96 12.67
N ASN A 503 2.91 -21.72 13.86
CA ASN A 503 4.33 -21.41 14.04
C ASN A 503 5.11 -22.74 14.09
N ARG A 504 6.02 -22.94 13.15
CA ARG A 504 6.86 -24.13 13.00
C ARG A 504 8.30 -23.79 13.34
N ASN A 505 8.75 -24.23 14.51
CA ASN A 505 10.17 -24.31 14.81
C ASN A 505 10.73 -25.54 14.07
N LEU A 506 11.69 -25.31 13.17
CA LEU A 506 12.38 -26.34 12.40
C LEU A 506 13.84 -26.41 12.85
N VAL A 507 14.37 -27.62 13.01
CA VAL A 507 15.77 -27.85 13.38
C VAL A 507 16.39 -28.72 12.29
N ALA A 508 17.43 -28.22 11.63
CA ALA A 508 18.20 -28.95 10.64
C ALA A 508 19.64 -29.13 11.11
N ALA A 509 20.25 -30.29 10.83
CA ALA A 509 21.70 -30.41 10.93
C ALA A 509 22.35 -29.45 9.92
N GLU A 510 23.40 -28.73 10.30
CA GLU A 510 24.04 -27.74 9.43
C GLU A 510 24.55 -28.37 8.12
N GLN A 511 25.01 -29.62 8.17
CA GLN A 511 25.46 -30.40 7.02
C GLN A 511 24.35 -30.76 6.03
N ALA A 512 23.07 -30.68 6.43
CA ALA A 512 21.92 -30.90 5.55
C ALA A 512 21.47 -29.62 4.82
N VAL A 513 22.05 -28.47 5.16
CA VAL A 513 21.78 -27.18 4.51
C VAL A 513 22.80 -26.95 3.40
N GLU A 514 22.54 -27.61 2.26
CA GLU A 514 23.36 -27.52 1.04
C GLU A 514 22.66 -26.68 -0.04
N PRO A 515 23.42 -25.97 -0.91
CA PRO A 515 22.85 -25.24 -2.02
C PRO A 515 21.99 -26.11 -2.94
N GLN A 516 20.87 -25.56 -3.39
CA GLN A 516 19.87 -26.21 -4.26
C GLN A 516 19.21 -27.47 -3.65
N LYS A 517 19.41 -27.75 -2.35
CA LYS A 517 18.67 -28.80 -1.63
C LYS A 517 17.56 -28.21 -0.77
N PHE A 518 16.44 -28.94 -0.73
CA PHE A 518 15.31 -28.60 0.12
C PHE A 518 15.33 -29.41 1.41
N LEU A 519 15.17 -28.72 2.55
CA LEU A 519 14.74 -29.34 3.79
C LEU A 519 13.29 -29.78 3.61
N ILE A 520 13.03 -31.08 3.62
CA ILE A 520 11.68 -31.63 3.43
C ILE A 520 10.92 -31.59 4.77
N GLU A 521 9.68 -31.13 4.72
CA GLU A 521 8.72 -31.10 5.81
C GLU A 521 7.40 -31.80 5.41
N ARG A 522 6.69 -32.32 6.42
CA ARG A 522 5.31 -32.84 6.30
C ARG A 522 4.39 -32.09 7.24
N TRP A 523 3.22 -31.70 6.76
CA TRP A 523 2.14 -31.13 7.56
C TRP A 523 0.83 -31.89 7.31
N PRO A 524 0.38 -32.74 8.27
CA PRO A 524 -0.95 -33.34 8.22
C PRO A 524 -2.03 -32.34 8.67
N LEU A 525 -3.15 -32.30 7.96
CA LEU A 525 -4.32 -31.46 8.21
C LEU A 525 -5.62 -32.26 7.96
N LEU A 526 -6.68 -31.95 8.71
CA LEU A 526 -8.02 -32.50 8.46
C LEU A 526 -8.88 -31.43 7.79
N ALA A 527 -9.46 -31.75 6.63
CA ALA A 527 -10.29 -30.84 5.84
C ALA A 527 -11.57 -31.52 5.33
N PRO A 528 -12.70 -30.80 5.19
CA PRO A 528 -13.92 -31.37 4.61
C PRO A 528 -13.75 -31.73 3.12
N SER A 529 -14.53 -32.71 2.64
CA SER A 529 -14.61 -33.02 1.21
C SER A 529 -15.34 -31.92 0.43
N GLY A 530 -14.81 -31.53 -0.74
CA GLY A 530 -15.38 -30.44 -1.54
C GLY A 530 -14.42 -29.98 -2.64
N ALA A 531 -14.83 -28.99 -3.44
CA ALA A 531 -13.97 -28.33 -4.42
C ALA A 531 -13.65 -26.92 -3.94
N TYR A 532 -12.37 -26.56 -3.95
CA TYR A 532 -11.84 -25.35 -3.33
C TYR A 532 -10.73 -24.72 -4.20
N ASN A 533 -10.58 -23.40 -4.09
CA ASN A 533 -9.27 -22.78 -4.30
C ASN A 533 -8.42 -23.06 -3.04
N PHE A 534 -7.09 -23.14 -3.16
CA PHE A 534 -6.23 -23.20 -1.98
C PHE A 534 -5.00 -22.29 -2.08
N SER A 535 -4.55 -21.83 -0.91
CA SER A 535 -3.26 -21.17 -0.74
C SER A 535 -2.43 -21.92 0.29
N PHE A 536 -1.22 -22.34 -0.08
CA PHE A 536 -0.20 -22.85 0.84
C PHE A 536 0.91 -21.82 0.96
N GLU A 537 1.23 -21.40 2.18
CA GLU A 537 2.03 -20.22 2.44
C GLU A 537 3.05 -20.48 3.56
N THR A 538 4.26 -19.96 3.43
CA THR A 538 5.27 -19.99 4.49
C THR A 538 6.05 -18.69 4.51
N MET A 539 6.49 -18.27 5.71
CA MET A 539 7.32 -17.08 5.89
C MET A 539 8.34 -17.35 7.00
N ASP A 540 9.61 -17.08 6.71
CA ASP A 540 10.66 -17.01 7.73
C ASP A 540 10.47 -15.75 8.58
N ARG A 541 10.53 -15.90 9.90
CA ARG A 541 10.33 -14.79 10.85
C ARG A 541 11.55 -13.88 10.92
N GLU A 542 12.75 -14.41 10.67
CA GLU A 542 14.00 -13.64 10.79
C GLU A 542 14.32 -12.87 9.49
N SER A 543 14.39 -13.56 8.34
CA SER A 543 14.68 -12.90 7.05
C SER A 543 13.49 -12.23 6.37
N ARG A 544 12.25 -12.49 6.84
CA ARG A 544 10.99 -12.18 6.14
C ARG A 544 10.87 -12.81 4.74
N HIS A 545 11.76 -13.72 4.35
CA HIS A 545 11.62 -14.47 3.10
C HIS A 545 10.35 -15.32 3.13
N SER A 546 9.59 -15.36 2.03
CA SER A 546 8.26 -15.95 2.02
C SER A 546 7.91 -16.63 0.71
N GLY A 547 7.21 -17.77 0.76
CA GLY A 547 6.67 -18.45 -0.41
C GLY A 547 5.15 -18.60 -0.32
N VAL A 548 4.47 -18.47 -1.45
CA VAL A 548 3.02 -18.59 -1.60
C VAL A 548 2.74 -19.45 -2.84
N VAL A 549 1.92 -20.48 -2.67
CA VAL A 549 1.50 -21.42 -3.71
C VAL A 549 -0.02 -21.39 -3.79
N ARG A 550 -0.57 -21.07 -4.96
CA ARG A 550 -2.01 -21.00 -5.20
C ARG A 550 -2.43 -21.83 -6.40
N ASP A 551 -3.40 -22.70 -6.18
CA ASP A 551 -3.97 -23.62 -7.18
C ASP A 551 -5.38 -24.06 -6.70
N THR A 552 -6.01 -24.99 -7.40
CA THR A 552 -7.31 -25.59 -7.05
C THR A 552 -7.13 -26.98 -6.45
N ILE A 553 -8.05 -27.40 -5.59
CA ILE A 553 -8.08 -28.76 -5.03
C ILE A 553 -9.51 -29.28 -4.89
N THR A 554 -9.74 -30.49 -5.39
CA THR A 554 -10.92 -31.29 -5.05
C THR A 554 -10.51 -32.28 -3.95
N ILE A 555 -11.06 -32.10 -2.76
CA ILE A 555 -10.86 -32.97 -1.61
C ILE A 555 -11.87 -34.11 -1.68
N ALA A 556 -11.37 -35.33 -1.81
CA ALA A 556 -12.18 -36.53 -1.97
C ALA A 556 -12.99 -36.85 -0.71
N ASP A 557 -14.15 -37.48 -0.91
CA ASP A 557 -14.97 -38.06 0.15
C ASP A 557 -14.61 -39.54 0.37
N PHE A 558 -14.16 -39.86 1.58
CA PHE A 558 -13.87 -41.21 2.06
C PHE A 558 -14.89 -41.72 3.09
N SER A 559 -16.02 -41.04 3.31
CA SER A 559 -17.01 -41.40 4.34
C SER A 559 -17.76 -42.70 4.00
N GLY A 560 -18.35 -42.80 2.81
CA GLY A 560 -19.23 -43.90 2.41
C GLY A 560 -18.55 -45.24 2.09
N ASP A 561 -19.37 -46.27 1.87
CA ASP A 561 -18.97 -47.68 1.74
C ASP A 561 -18.49 -48.13 0.35
N SER A 562 -18.45 -47.23 -0.65
CA SER A 562 -17.93 -47.57 -1.98
C SER A 562 -16.42 -47.76 -1.97
N LEU A 563 -15.88 -48.63 -2.83
CA LEU A 563 -14.44 -48.84 -3.01
C LEU A 563 -13.73 -47.50 -3.31
N ARG A 564 -12.74 -47.14 -2.50
CA ARG A 564 -11.94 -45.90 -2.63
C ARG A 564 -10.45 -46.21 -2.69
N LEU A 565 -9.71 -45.26 -3.26
CA LEU A 565 -8.26 -45.23 -3.34
C LEU A 565 -7.79 -43.86 -2.82
N SER A 566 -6.70 -43.82 -2.06
CA SER A 566 -6.04 -42.56 -1.67
C SER A 566 -5.47 -41.82 -2.89
N SER A 567 -4.92 -40.63 -2.68
CA SER A 567 -3.92 -40.11 -3.61
C SER A 567 -2.76 -41.09 -3.77
N LEU A 568 -2.18 -41.14 -4.97
CA LEU A 568 -0.91 -41.82 -5.20
C LEU A 568 0.21 -40.92 -4.71
N LEU A 569 1.04 -41.41 -3.80
CA LEU A 569 2.23 -40.71 -3.31
C LEU A 569 3.46 -41.31 -3.98
N LEU A 570 4.10 -40.56 -4.89
CA LEU A 570 5.42 -40.93 -5.41
C LEU A 570 6.50 -40.63 -4.38
N ALA A 571 7.51 -41.49 -4.33
CA ALA A 571 8.59 -41.42 -3.36
C ALA A 571 9.95 -41.58 -4.05
N ASP A 572 10.96 -40.85 -3.56
CA ASP A 572 12.35 -41.03 -3.96
C ASP A 572 12.96 -42.24 -3.22
N ALA A 573 12.47 -42.52 -2.00
CA ALA A 573 12.79 -43.71 -1.22
C ALA A 573 11.58 -44.18 -0.38
N ILE A 574 11.44 -45.49 -0.21
CA ILE A 574 10.57 -46.13 0.78
C ILE A 574 11.42 -47.13 1.57
N GLU A 575 11.47 -46.95 2.87
CA GLU A 575 12.34 -47.70 3.80
C GLU A 575 11.50 -48.29 4.95
N ALA A 576 12.12 -49.10 5.82
CA ALA A 576 11.45 -49.55 7.05
C ALA A 576 11.18 -48.35 7.98
N ALA A 577 10.07 -48.39 8.72
CA ALA A 577 9.75 -47.34 9.68
C ALA A 577 10.84 -47.21 10.77
N SER A 578 11.29 -45.99 11.03
CA SER A 578 12.32 -45.67 12.03
C SER A 578 11.88 -44.53 12.95
N ASP A 579 12.48 -44.42 14.14
CA ASP A 579 12.20 -43.31 15.05
C ASP A 579 12.80 -41.98 14.53
N GLU A 580 13.93 -42.04 13.82
CA GLU A 580 14.57 -40.88 13.20
C GLU A 580 13.69 -40.23 12.12
N LEU A 581 12.95 -41.05 11.36
CA LEU A 581 11.97 -40.61 10.37
C LEU A 581 10.53 -40.80 10.85
N ALA A 582 10.26 -40.75 12.17
CA ALA A 582 8.92 -40.91 12.74
C ALA A 582 7.86 -39.98 12.10
N ALA A 583 8.27 -38.77 11.70
CA ALA A 583 7.43 -37.81 10.99
C ALA A 583 6.99 -38.27 9.58
N TYR A 584 7.63 -39.29 9.00
CA TYR A 584 7.39 -39.82 7.65
C TYR A 584 6.84 -41.26 7.64
N ASN A 585 6.68 -41.88 8.82
CA ASN A 585 6.18 -43.25 8.93
C ASN A 585 4.70 -43.38 8.54
N LYS A 586 4.41 -44.42 7.74
CA LYS A 586 3.11 -44.82 7.20
C LYS A 586 2.83 -46.29 7.55
N GLY A 587 2.75 -46.56 8.86
CA GLY A 587 2.69 -47.93 9.39
C GLY A 587 4.10 -48.50 9.49
N GLU A 588 4.37 -49.60 8.79
CA GLU A 588 5.63 -50.36 8.86
C GLU A 588 6.76 -49.79 7.98
N VAL A 589 6.46 -48.79 7.14
CA VAL A 589 7.41 -48.11 6.26
C VAL A 589 7.54 -46.62 6.55
N SER A 590 8.69 -46.03 6.22
CA SER A 590 8.89 -44.58 6.11
C SER A 590 8.98 -44.17 4.64
N ILE A 591 8.47 -42.98 4.30
CA ILE A 591 8.32 -42.54 2.91
C ILE A 591 8.94 -41.15 2.71
N LEU A 592 9.97 -41.08 1.87
CA LEU A 592 10.57 -39.83 1.42
C LEU A 592 9.89 -39.39 0.10
N PRO A 593 9.02 -38.36 0.11
CA PRO A 593 8.17 -38.01 -1.03
C PRO A 593 8.98 -37.37 -2.17
N SER A 594 8.67 -37.76 -3.41
CA SER A 594 9.29 -37.15 -4.60
C SER A 594 8.63 -35.81 -4.91
N LEU A 595 9.20 -34.72 -4.37
CA LEU A 595 8.66 -33.37 -4.54
C LEU A 595 8.80 -32.86 -5.99
N SER A 596 9.86 -33.23 -6.69
CA SER A 596 10.09 -32.90 -8.10
C SER A 596 9.28 -33.77 -9.06
N ARG A 597 8.94 -35.00 -8.64
CA ARG A 597 8.45 -36.09 -9.49
C ARG A 597 9.35 -36.36 -10.71
N GLN A 598 10.65 -36.12 -10.58
CA GLN A 598 11.67 -36.32 -11.62
C GLN A 598 12.58 -37.49 -11.25
N PHE A 599 12.54 -38.55 -12.06
CA PHE A 599 13.26 -39.79 -11.83
C PHE A 599 14.34 -39.99 -12.91
N ARG A 600 15.53 -40.45 -12.53
CA ARG A 600 16.59 -40.77 -13.52
C ARG A 600 16.22 -42.01 -14.33
N LEU A 601 16.72 -42.05 -15.57
CA LEU A 601 16.62 -43.22 -16.44
C LEU A 601 17.02 -44.53 -15.72
N ASN A 602 16.20 -45.58 -15.86
CA ASN A 602 16.35 -46.90 -15.22
C ASN A 602 16.23 -46.96 -13.69
N SER A 603 16.09 -45.85 -12.97
CA SER A 603 15.73 -45.86 -11.54
C SER A 603 14.32 -46.41 -11.33
N PRO A 604 14.04 -47.11 -10.20
CA PRO A 604 12.68 -47.44 -9.82
C PRO A 604 11.90 -46.19 -9.44
N VAL A 605 10.64 -46.11 -9.87
CA VAL A 605 9.66 -45.12 -9.41
C VAL A 605 8.88 -45.76 -8.27
N TYR A 606 9.10 -45.33 -7.02
CA TYR A 606 8.34 -45.86 -5.88
C TYR A 606 6.99 -45.14 -5.75
N VAL A 607 5.94 -45.92 -5.48
CA VAL A 607 4.59 -45.39 -5.21
C VAL A 607 4.01 -46.02 -3.95
N TYR A 608 3.30 -45.23 -3.16
CA TYR A 608 2.46 -45.65 -2.02
C TYR A 608 1.01 -45.21 -2.23
N TYR A 609 0.06 -46.04 -1.81
CA TYR A 609 -1.37 -45.75 -1.80
C TYR A 609 -2.11 -46.64 -0.81
N GLU A 610 -3.30 -46.22 -0.40
CA GLU A 610 -4.19 -46.94 0.50
C GLU A 610 -5.51 -47.25 -0.25
N ILE A 611 -5.97 -48.49 -0.13
CA ILE A 611 -7.27 -48.95 -0.65
C ILE A 611 -8.25 -49.00 0.52
N TYR A 612 -9.45 -48.45 0.36
CA TYR A 612 -10.49 -48.43 1.39
C TYR A 612 -11.79 -49.09 0.90
N ASN A 613 -12.54 -49.67 1.83
CA ASN A 613 -13.85 -50.30 1.60
C ASN A 613 -13.83 -51.49 0.64
N LEU A 614 -12.79 -52.34 0.75
CA LEU A 614 -12.78 -53.65 0.11
C LEU A 614 -13.88 -54.53 0.70
N ALA A 615 -14.75 -55.11 -0.13
CA ALA A 615 -15.84 -55.96 0.34
C ALA A 615 -15.33 -57.34 0.79
N ARG A 616 -15.89 -57.84 1.90
CA ARG A 616 -15.67 -59.22 2.35
C ARG A 616 -16.57 -60.18 1.56
N GLY A 617 -16.00 -61.31 1.13
CA GLY A 617 -16.74 -62.44 0.57
C GLY A 617 -17.53 -63.19 1.64
N ALA A 618 -18.30 -64.19 1.22
CA ALA A 618 -19.04 -65.07 2.14
C ALA A 618 -18.13 -65.91 3.06
N ASP A 619 -16.84 -66.02 2.70
CA ASP A 619 -15.75 -66.61 3.48
C ASP A 619 -14.99 -65.57 4.35
N GLY A 620 -15.51 -64.35 4.47
CA GLY A 620 -15.03 -63.31 5.39
C GLY A 620 -13.79 -62.52 4.94
N VAL A 621 -13.10 -62.96 3.88
CA VAL A 621 -11.89 -62.31 3.34
C VAL A 621 -12.20 -61.26 2.28
N THR A 622 -11.28 -60.32 2.09
CA THR A 622 -11.27 -59.43 0.92
C THR A 622 -10.46 -60.06 -0.22
N ASN A 623 -10.83 -59.77 -1.47
CA ASN A 623 -10.16 -60.30 -2.66
C ASN A 623 -10.18 -59.23 -3.75
N PHE A 624 -9.02 -58.85 -4.29
CA PHE A 624 -8.91 -57.75 -5.24
C PHE A 624 -7.73 -57.89 -6.20
N ARG A 625 -7.85 -57.25 -7.36
CA ARG A 625 -6.77 -57.11 -8.34
C ARG A 625 -6.28 -55.66 -8.39
N VAL A 626 -4.98 -55.45 -8.36
CA VAL A 626 -4.34 -54.17 -8.67
C VAL A 626 -3.72 -54.27 -10.06
N ALA A 627 -3.88 -53.22 -10.88
CA ALA A 627 -3.14 -53.03 -12.12
C ALA A 627 -2.41 -51.68 -12.06
N SER A 628 -1.10 -51.69 -12.33
CA SER A 628 -0.29 -50.51 -12.53
C SER A 628 -0.01 -50.36 -14.02
N THR A 629 -0.29 -49.18 -14.58
CA THR A 629 0.01 -48.85 -15.98
C THR A 629 0.85 -47.57 -16.02
N VAL A 630 2.02 -47.61 -16.65
CA VAL A 630 2.84 -46.44 -16.94
C VAL A 630 2.86 -46.19 -18.44
N GLU A 631 2.41 -45.02 -18.88
CA GLU A 631 2.32 -44.62 -20.29
C GLU A 631 3.12 -43.33 -20.55
N MET A 632 3.84 -43.27 -21.68
CA MET A 632 4.49 -42.03 -22.13
C MET A 632 3.49 -41.10 -22.81
N GLU A 633 3.33 -39.89 -22.28
CA GLU A 633 2.45 -38.85 -22.84
C GLU A 633 3.21 -37.87 -23.77
N GLN A 634 4.45 -37.52 -23.42
CA GLN A 634 5.25 -36.55 -24.19
C GLN A 634 6.74 -36.92 -24.21
N GLU A 635 7.35 -36.91 -25.39
CA GLU A 635 8.80 -37.06 -25.57
C GLU A 635 9.54 -35.78 -25.12
N GLY A 636 10.65 -35.93 -24.40
CA GLY A 636 11.48 -34.80 -23.96
C GLY A 636 12.29 -34.18 -25.12
N LYS A 637 12.40 -32.84 -25.14
CA LYS A 637 13.20 -32.09 -26.12
C LYS A 637 14.71 -32.19 -25.85
N GLY A 638 15.28 -33.39 -25.97
CA GLY A 638 16.71 -33.63 -25.83
C GLY A 638 17.52 -33.03 -27.00
N ALA A 639 18.71 -32.49 -26.71
CA ALA A 639 19.58 -31.82 -27.69
C ALA A 639 20.07 -32.72 -28.86
N VAL A 640 19.83 -34.03 -28.80
CA VAL A 640 20.21 -35.04 -29.81
C VAL A 640 19.16 -35.18 -30.94
N ALA A 641 17.99 -34.54 -30.82
CA ALA A 641 16.84 -34.70 -31.73
C ALA A 641 17.12 -34.40 -33.23
N ASN A 642 18.19 -33.67 -33.55
CA ASN A 642 18.51 -33.27 -34.92
C ASN A 642 19.08 -34.39 -35.82
N VAL A 643 19.43 -35.57 -35.29
CA VAL A 643 20.15 -36.62 -36.05
C VAL A 643 19.24 -37.76 -36.55
N VAL A 644 18.10 -38.03 -35.89
CA VAL A 644 17.27 -39.24 -36.14
C VAL A 644 16.01 -38.96 -36.97
N SER A 645 15.67 -37.69 -37.19
CA SER A 645 14.38 -37.24 -37.74
C SER A 645 14.11 -37.59 -39.21
N SER A 646 15.12 -38.06 -39.95
CA SER A 646 15.09 -38.31 -41.40
C SER A 646 14.85 -39.77 -41.79
N VAL A 647 15.22 -40.76 -40.97
CA VAL A 647 15.17 -42.19 -41.34
C VAL A 647 13.85 -42.86 -40.97
N GLY A 648 13.27 -42.52 -39.81
CA GLY A 648 12.09 -43.21 -39.27
C GLY A 648 10.81 -43.08 -40.10
N ARG A 649 10.66 -42.01 -40.91
CA ARG A 649 9.42 -41.72 -41.65
C ARG A 649 9.16 -42.64 -42.84
N LEU A 650 10.15 -43.40 -43.30
CA LEU A 650 10.06 -44.26 -44.49
C LEU A 650 9.49 -45.67 -44.22
N PHE A 651 9.38 -46.10 -42.96
CA PHE A 651 9.08 -47.50 -42.61
C PHE A 651 7.76 -47.74 -41.85
N GLY A 652 6.90 -46.73 -41.71
CA GLY A 652 5.51 -46.92 -41.27
C GLY A 652 5.31 -47.45 -39.84
N LEU A 653 6.35 -47.46 -39.02
CA LEU A 653 6.26 -47.86 -37.61
C LEU A 653 5.45 -46.83 -36.82
N GLY A 654 4.23 -47.20 -36.44
CA GLY A 654 3.36 -46.37 -35.60
C GLY A 654 3.98 -46.13 -34.22
N LYS A 655 3.63 -45.00 -33.60
CA LYS A 655 4.11 -44.62 -32.26
C LYS A 655 3.78 -45.70 -31.24
N GLN A 656 4.78 -46.46 -30.81
CA GLN A 656 4.66 -47.28 -29.61
C GLN A 656 4.74 -46.36 -28.40
N HIS A 657 3.58 -45.99 -27.85
CA HIS A 657 3.53 -45.52 -26.47
C HIS A 657 4.08 -46.64 -25.58
N VAL A 658 5.16 -46.36 -24.85
CA VAL A 658 5.74 -47.31 -23.91
C VAL A 658 4.76 -47.46 -22.75
N ALA A 659 3.92 -48.49 -22.84
CA ALA A 659 2.89 -48.86 -21.87
C ALA A 659 3.41 -50.05 -21.03
N VAL A 660 3.98 -49.77 -19.86
CA VAL A 660 4.39 -50.81 -18.91
C VAL A 660 3.21 -51.11 -18.00
N THR A 661 2.54 -52.24 -18.27
CA THR A 661 1.42 -52.73 -17.47
C THR A 661 1.83 -53.93 -16.63
N SER A 662 1.67 -53.84 -15.32
CA SER A 662 1.79 -54.97 -14.39
C SER A 662 0.50 -55.14 -13.58
N SER A 663 0.17 -56.36 -13.18
CA SER A 663 -0.99 -56.61 -12.32
C SER A 663 -0.77 -57.81 -11.40
N PHE A 664 -1.38 -57.75 -10.22
CA PHE A 664 -1.39 -58.83 -9.24
C PHE A 664 -2.75 -58.93 -8.56
N GLU A 665 -3.05 -60.11 -8.03
CA GLU A 665 -4.23 -60.36 -7.19
C GLU A 665 -3.78 -60.57 -5.74
N SER A 666 -4.59 -60.11 -4.79
CA SER A 666 -4.34 -60.23 -3.36
C SER A 666 -5.62 -60.60 -2.61
N ARG A 667 -5.46 -61.39 -1.55
CA ARG A 667 -6.53 -61.89 -0.68
C ARG A 667 -6.15 -61.60 0.77
N GLY A 668 -6.99 -60.87 1.49
CA GLY A 668 -6.67 -60.32 2.81
C GLY A 668 -7.82 -60.45 3.82
N GLU A 669 -7.57 -60.04 5.05
CA GLU A 669 -8.57 -60.05 6.13
C GLU A 669 -9.05 -58.64 6.52
N LYS A 670 -8.51 -57.59 5.91
CA LYS A 670 -8.85 -56.19 6.19
C LYS A 670 -9.68 -55.59 5.07
N THR A 671 -10.57 -54.67 5.42
CA THR A 671 -11.35 -53.84 4.48
C THR A 671 -10.61 -52.58 4.03
N GLN A 672 -9.41 -52.35 4.58
CA GLN A 672 -8.42 -51.38 4.14
C GLN A 672 -7.07 -52.10 3.98
N GLU A 673 -6.36 -51.83 2.90
CA GLU A 673 -4.98 -52.30 2.69
C GLU A 673 -4.07 -51.15 2.27
N ASN A 674 -2.86 -51.10 2.83
CA ASN A 674 -1.85 -50.08 2.54
C ASN A 674 -0.75 -50.73 1.70
N LEU A 675 -0.50 -50.21 0.50
CA LEU A 675 0.35 -50.86 -0.49
C LEU A 675 1.44 -49.92 -1.01
N HIS A 676 2.62 -50.47 -1.27
CA HIS A 676 3.72 -49.78 -1.91
C HIS A 676 4.50 -50.73 -2.81
N HIS A 677 5.03 -50.22 -3.92
CA HIS A 677 5.92 -50.97 -4.80
C HIS A 677 6.79 -50.04 -5.65
N GLY A 678 7.94 -50.55 -6.10
CA GLY A 678 8.80 -49.88 -7.09
C GLY A 678 8.44 -50.31 -8.50
N ILE A 679 8.29 -49.36 -9.42
CA ILE A 679 8.00 -49.59 -10.84
C ILE A 679 9.24 -49.22 -11.64
N GLN A 680 9.89 -50.21 -12.28
CA GLN A 680 11.01 -49.98 -13.18
C GLN A 680 10.52 -49.94 -14.64
N VAL A 681 10.61 -48.76 -15.26
CA VAL A 681 10.14 -48.54 -16.64
C VAL A 681 11.22 -48.98 -17.63
N MET A 682 11.28 -50.28 -17.90
CA MET A 682 12.26 -50.89 -18.81
C MET A 682 12.15 -50.29 -20.22
N GLY A 683 13.25 -49.75 -20.75
CA GLY A 683 13.26 -49.10 -22.07
C GLY A 683 12.65 -47.69 -22.10
N ALA A 684 12.51 -47.04 -20.93
CA ALA A 684 12.13 -45.63 -20.86
C ALA A 684 13.03 -44.71 -21.69
N GLN A 685 12.50 -43.54 -22.06
CA GLN A 685 13.24 -42.43 -22.66
C GLN A 685 12.98 -41.16 -21.82
N PRO A 686 13.81 -40.11 -21.93
CA PRO A 686 13.52 -38.84 -21.26
C PRO A 686 12.20 -38.23 -21.77
N GLY A 687 11.26 -37.94 -20.86
CA GLY A 687 9.91 -37.50 -21.21
C GLY A 687 8.93 -37.47 -20.04
N THR A 688 7.70 -37.05 -20.31
CA THR A 688 6.59 -37.02 -19.34
C THR A 688 5.78 -38.31 -19.43
N TYR A 689 5.57 -38.95 -18.29
CA TYR A 689 4.85 -40.20 -18.13
C TYR A 689 3.65 -40.03 -17.19
N ARG A 690 2.58 -40.78 -17.45
CA ARG A 690 1.47 -40.97 -16.52
C ARG A 690 1.59 -42.33 -15.85
N LEU A 691 1.57 -42.36 -14.52
CA LEU A 691 1.28 -43.57 -13.75
C LEU A 691 -0.22 -43.59 -13.45
N THR A 692 -0.88 -44.71 -13.76
CA THR A 692 -2.24 -45.04 -13.35
C THR A 692 -2.22 -46.31 -12.50
N ILE A 693 -2.84 -46.25 -11.32
CA ILE A 693 -3.14 -47.42 -10.48
C ILE A 693 -4.63 -47.64 -10.51
N ALA A 694 -5.07 -48.82 -10.94
CA ALA A 694 -6.46 -49.25 -10.95
C ALA A 694 -6.67 -50.44 -10.02
N VAL A 695 -7.73 -50.39 -9.22
CA VAL A 695 -8.12 -51.45 -8.28
C VAL A 695 -9.50 -51.98 -8.66
N PHE A 696 -9.62 -53.30 -8.70
CA PHE A 696 -10.86 -54.03 -8.95
C PHE A 696 -11.11 -54.98 -7.78
N ASP A 697 -12.15 -54.69 -7.00
CA ASP A 697 -12.64 -55.58 -5.95
C ASP A 697 -13.36 -56.76 -6.62
N LEU A 698 -12.85 -57.97 -6.39
CA LEU A 698 -13.34 -59.21 -7.02
C LEU A 698 -14.56 -59.78 -6.29
N ASN A 699 -14.85 -59.31 -5.08
CA ASN A 699 -16.02 -59.70 -4.29
C ASN A 699 -17.23 -58.80 -4.60
N SER A 700 -17.05 -57.47 -4.68
CA SER A 700 -18.14 -56.53 -4.99
C SER A 700 -18.27 -56.16 -6.47
N GLY A 701 -17.25 -56.42 -7.29
CA GLY A 701 -17.18 -55.97 -8.67
C GLY A 701 -16.93 -54.47 -8.85
N GLN A 702 -16.72 -53.72 -7.76
CA GLN A 702 -16.43 -52.28 -7.82
C GLN A 702 -15.03 -52.00 -8.37
N ARG A 703 -14.87 -50.83 -9.02
CA ARG A 703 -13.61 -50.35 -9.58
C ARG A 703 -13.33 -48.93 -9.15
N THR A 704 -12.05 -48.65 -8.90
CA THR A 704 -11.55 -47.30 -8.64
C THR A 704 -10.15 -47.16 -9.23
N SER A 705 -9.72 -45.93 -9.53
CA SER A 705 -8.38 -45.68 -10.07
C SER A 705 -7.90 -44.27 -9.76
N GLY A 706 -6.59 -44.13 -9.53
CA GLY A 706 -5.88 -42.86 -9.44
C GLY A 706 -4.84 -42.77 -10.54
N SER A 707 -4.52 -41.55 -10.99
CA SER A 707 -3.36 -41.33 -11.86
C SER A 707 -2.64 -40.03 -11.51
N LEU A 708 -1.35 -39.97 -11.80
CA LEU A 708 -0.55 -38.76 -11.74
C LEU A 708 0.49 -38.71 -12.86
N GLN A 709 1.04 -37.53 -13.09
CA GLN A 709 2.17 -37.31 -14.00
C GLN A 709 3.48 -37.26 -13.23
N PHE A 710 4.52 -37.78 -13.86
CA PHE A 710 5.92 -37.68 -13.45
C PHE A 710 6.82 -37.56 -14.68
N GLN A 711 8.09 -37.24 -14.49
CA GLN A 711 9.07 -37.14 -15.58
C GLN A 711 10.18 -38.16 -15.38
N ILE A 712 10.62 -38.77 -16.48
CA ILE A 712 11.89 -39.47 -16.54
C ILE A 712 12.88 -38.53 -17.21
N ILE A 713 14.04 -38.32 -16.57
CA ILE A 713 15.10 -37.43 -17.05
C ILE A 713 16.35 -38.21 -17.45
N ALA A 714 17.19 -37.58 -18.27
CA ALA A 714 18.55 -38.07 -18.53
C ALA A 714 19.40 -38.05 -17.23
N PRO A 715 20.50 -38.82 -17.15
CA PRO A 715 21.34 -38.96 -15.94
C PRO A 715 21.88 -37.64 -15.36
#